data_AF-A0A317D4V1-F1
#
_entry.id   AF-A0A317D4V1-F1
#
_cell.length_a   1.000
_cell.length_b   1.000
_cell.length_c   1.000
_cell.angle_alpha   90.00
_cell.angle_beta   90.00
_cell.angle_gamma   90.00
#
_symmetry.space_group_name_H-M   'P 1'
#
loop_
_entity.id
_entity.type
_entity.pdbx_description
1 polymer ?
#
loop_
_entity_poly.entity_id
_entity_poly.type
_entity_poly.pdbx_seq_one_letter_code
_entity_poly.pdbx_strand_id
1 'polypeptide(L)'
;MSDRPRLLPLLGATRHGGRDAMTCLYRCGNACDHPVPNTSDNAYFGDVVNAEVSRRGVVRAGAVGALVLGFGGAAAGALAGAAPAMAAPATPDVPEGFGFGRPSTGVGNGALTFKPIPPNKLDTLVVPNGYDHAVVIKWGDPVVPGAPEFNVHEQTAAAQSRQFGYNNDFVGVLPLDKRGNRALLVVNHEYTNEDLMFPGFPGLDGLSVEQLRTAMAAHGMSVVEIERVAGTGQWKPVDNGRRPYNRRVTALGTKFDLTGPAAGSAWLKTAADPRGRTVVGTLNNCAGGVTPWGTVLSGEENFNQYFVGADAAPAELKPKLDRYGISTASRYPSGSRKWERADERFDLAKHPNEAHRFGWIVEIDPFDPESRPRKHTAMGRFKHEGANVIVARDGHVVAYMGDDERFDYLYKFVSDNTFMKGNSWAARKHNLTLLESGTLYVAKLDQTSAAEIDGSGKLPADGAFNGRGRWIKLVSGNRSFVDGMTAADVLTFTRLAGDKVGATKMDRPEDVEPSLLTGKVYVALTNNTDRGKAGRAAADEANPRNANKHGQILELVEDRGDNTSETFAWSLPIVCGDPTDASTFFAGYDKTKVSPISCPDNVAFDATGNLWISTDGNALGSNDGLFATAVEGPERGHLKQFLTVPLGAETCGPFITGDNRSVFVAVQHPGEITGASVENPASNWPDGDYAKPGVVVTWRLDGGPVGS
;
A
#
# COMPACT_ATOMS: atom_id res chain seq x y z
N MET A 1 16.07 -26.66 -44.20
CA MET A 1 15.47 -27.26 -43.00
C MET A 1 16.12 -26.56 -41.82
N SER A 2 15.41 -25.61 -41.22
CA SER A 2 15.92 -24.73 -40.16
C SER A 2 15.26 -25.17 -38.86
N ASP A 3 16.06 -25.75 -37.98
CA ASP A 3 15.68 -26.06 -36.61
C ASP A 3 15.55 -24.75 -35.83
N ARG A 4 14.32 -24.22 -35.78
CA ARG A 4 13.92 -23.28 -34.73
C ARG A 4 13.42 -24.10 -33.55
N PRO A 5 13.94 -23.91 -32.33
CA PRO A 5 13.32 -24.50 -31.15
C PRO A 5 11.91 -23.94 -31.04
N ARG A 6 10.91 -24.82 -31.12
CA ARG A 6 9.52 -24.48 -30.79
C ARG A 6 9.48 -24.19 -29.29
N LEU A 7 9.30 -22.93 -28.92
CA LEU A 7 8.85 -22.57 -27.57
C LEU A 7 7.46 -23.18 -27.40
N LEU A 8 7.35 -24.15 -26.49
CA LEU A 8 6.07 -24.70 -26.05
C LEU A 8 5.25 -23.54 -25.45
N PRO A 9 4.03 -23.30 -25.91
CA PRO A 9 3.14 -22.36 -25.24
C PRO A 9 2.69 -23.03 -23.94
N LEU A 10 3.23 -22.58 -22.81
CA LEU A 10 2.54 -22.68 -21.51
C LEU A 10 1.34 -21.72 -21.54
N LEU A 11 0.38 -22.00 -22.42
CA LEU A 11 -0.95 -21.41 -22.41
C LEU A 11 -1.79 -22.26 -21.47
N GLY A 12 -2.19 -21.69 -20.32
CA GLY A 12 -3.28 -22.23 -19.50
C GLY A 12 -2.97 -22.60 -18.05
N ALA A 13 -1.77 -22.32 -17.51
CA ALA A 13 -1.50 -22.48 -16.08
C ALA A 13 -1.32 -21.12 -15.40
N THR A 14 -2.10 -20.84 -14.36
CA THR A 14 -1.88 -19.75 -13.41
C THR A 14 -0.43 -19.81 -12.92
N ARG A 15 0.41 -18.85 -13.33
CA ARG A 15 1.87 -18.95 -13.13
C ARG A 15 2.28 -18.77 -11.67
N HIS A 16 1.59 -17.90 -10.92
CA HIS A 16 1.95 -17.54 -9.54
C HIS A 16 0.69 -17.30 -8.69
N GLY A 17 0.45 -18.12 -7.68
CA GLY A 17 -0.55 -17.84 -6.63
C GLY A 17 -2.03 -17.68 -7.07
N GLY A 18 -2.35 -17.94 -8.34
CA GLY A 18 -3.68 -17.70 -8.92
C GLY A 18 -3.84 -16.39 -9.69
N ARG A 19 -2.81 -15.53 -9.74
CA ARG A 19 -2.84 -14.26 -10.49
C ARG A 19 -2.65 -14.47 -12.00
N ASP A 20 -3.34 -13.67 -12.80
CA ASP A 20 -3.26 -13.73 -14.27
C ASP A 20 -1.90 -13.23 -14.78
N ALA A 21 -1.43 -13.75 -15.92
CA ALA A 21 -0.14 -13.37 -16.48
C ALA A 21 -0.12 -11.92 -17.02
N MET A 22 -1.27 -11.39 -17.43
CA MET A 22 -1.42 -10.00 -17.85
C MET A 22 -1.23 -9.06 -16.66
N THR A 23 -1.85 -9.35 -15.52
CA THR A 23 -1.62 -8.63 -14.26
C THR A 23 -0.18 -8.68 -13.82
N CYS A 24 0.44 -9.86 -13.90
CA CYS A 24 1.86 -9.99 -13.58
C CYS A 24 2.72 -9.08 -14.46
N LEU A 25 2.41 -8.99 -15.76
CA LEU A 25 3.14 -8.18 -16.72
C LEU A 25 3.03 -6.67 -16.44
N TYR A 26 1.82 -6.16 -16.27
CA TYR A 26 1.58 -4.71 -16.28
C TYR A 26 1.71 -4.05 -14.91
N ARG A 27 1.26 -4.72 -13.84
CA ARG A 27 1.29 -4.14 -12.50
C ARG A 27 2.70 -4.10 -11.93
N CYS A 28 3.32 -5.28 -11.79
CA CYS A 28 4.61 -5.44 -11.12
C CYS A 28 5.77 -5.88 -12.02
N GLY A 29 5.62 -5.79 -13.35
CA GLY A 29 6.70 -6.07 -14.31
C GLY A 29 7.23 -7.51 -14.28
N ASN A 30 6.36 -8.49 -14.05
CA ASN A 30 6.66 -9.91 -13.87
C ASN A 30 7.62 -10.18 -12.70
N ALA A 31 7.49 -9.46 -11.58
CA ALA A 31 8.39 -9.60 -10.42
C ALA A 31 8.64 -11.06 -9.99
N CYS A 32 7.63 -11.93 -10.10
CA CYS A 32 7.72 -13.35 -9.72
C CYS A 32 8.49 -14.23 -10.72
N ASP A 33 8.70 -13.78 -11.95
CA ASP A 33 9.51 -14.48 -12.97
C ASP A 33 11.01 -14.17 -12.82
N HIS A 34 11.34 -13.23 -11.92
CA HIS A 34 12.71 -12.82 -11.60
C HIS A 34 13.11 -13.29 -10.20
N PRO A 35 14.42 -13.46 -9.93
CA PRO A 35 14.88 -13.70 -8.58
C PRO A 35 14.43 -12.57 -7.64
N VAL A 36 13.87 -12.92 -6.48
CA VAL A 36 13.58 -11.95 -5.42
C VAL A 36 14.82 -11.09 -5.13
N PRO A 37 14.72 -9.74 -5.25
CA PRO A 37 15.87 -8.84 -5.06
C PRO A 37 16.47 -8.84 -3.65
N ASN A 38 15.67 -9.07 -2.61
CA ASN A 38 16.18 -9.16 -1.24
C ASN A 38 16.87 -10.51 -0.98
N THR A 39 18.20 -10.51 -1.13
CA THR A 39 19.09 -11.66 -0.90
C THR A 39 19.81 -11.62 0.44
N SER A 40 19.48 -10.68 1.34
CA SER A 40 20.15 -10.55 2.64
C SER A 40 19.98 -11.81 3.50
N ASP A 41 20.92 -12.07 4.40
CA ASP A 41 20.78 -13.12 5.42
C ASP A 41 19.99 -12.62 6.64
N ASN A 42 19.26 -11.50 6.50
CA ASN A 42 18.51 -10.91 7.59
C ASN A 42 17.58 -11.92 8.22
N ALA A 43 17.59 -11.88 9.55
CA ALA A 43 16.87 -12.83 10.37
C ALA A 43 15.43 -12.96 9.88
N TYR A 44 15.17 -14.15 9.38
CA TYR A 44 14.01 -14.90 9.76
C TYR A 44 14.35 -15.56 11.11
N PHE A 45 13.54 -15.39 12.16
CA PHE A 45 13.98 -15.63 13.55
C PHE A 45 14.39 -17.08 13.89
N GLY A 46 14.16 -18.05 13.00
CA GLY A 46 14.64 -19.44 13.16
C GLY A 46 16.12 -19.58 13.51
N ASP A 47 16.97 -18.61 13.14
CA ASP A 47 18.40 -18.61 13.49
C ASP A 47 18.72 -18.03 14.88
N VAL A 48 17.82 -17.25 15.48
CA VAL A 48 18.04 -16.66 16.83
C VAL A 48 17.79 -17.68 17.94
N VAL A 49 16.95 -18.69 17.68
CA VAL A 49 16.71 -19.80 18.61
C VAL A 49 17.98 -20.64 18.82
N ASN A 50 18.84 -20.80 17.80
CA ASN A 50 20.13 -21.47 17.97
C ASN A 50 21.15 -20.62 18.73
N ALA A 51 21.08 -19.28 18.63
CA ALA A 51 21.97 -18.38 19.35
C ALA A 51 21.66 -18.31 20.86
N GLU A 52 20.38 -18.31 21.26
CA GLU A 52 20.00 -18.32 22.69
C GLU A 52 20.16 -19.69 23.36
N VAL A 53 19.93 -20.79 22.65
CA VAL A 53 20.19 -22.14 23.16
C VAL A 53 21.70 -22.38 23.35
N SER A 54 22.57 -21.78 22.51
CA SER A 54 24.03 -21.84 22.71
C SER A 54 24.51 -21.07 23.95
N ARG A 55 23.83 -19.97 24.34
CA ARG A 55 24.19 -19.14 25.50
C ARG A 55 23.68 -19.69 26.83
N ARG A 56 22.57 -20.43 26.82
CA ARG A 56 22.05 -21.12 28.04
C ARG A 56 22.68 -22.50 28.30
N GLY A 57 23.47 -23.03 27.36
CA GLY A 57 24.12 -24.34 27.46
C GLY A 57 25.46 -24.41 28.21
N VAL A 58 26.03 -23.29 28.70
CA VAL A 58 27.43 -23.27 29.21
C VAL A 58 27.59 -22.99 30.72
N VAL A 59 26.52 -22.86 31.50
CA VAL A 59 26.64 -22.78 32.98
C VAL A 59 25.69 -23.74 33.68
N ARG A 60 26.12 -25.01 33.82
CA ARG A 60 25.87 -25.89 34.98
C ARG A 60 26.50 -27.27 34.76
N ALA A 61 27.81 -27.35 34.99
CA ALA A 61 28.48 -28.59 35.34
C ALA A 61 29.53 -28.26 36.41
N GLY A 62 29.17 -28.43 37.68
CA GLY A 62 30.09 -28.20 38.79
C GLY A 62 29.44 -28.41 40.15
N ALA A 63 29.90 -29.48 40.81
CA ALA A 63 29.74 -29.82 42.23
C ALA A 63 28.42 -30.47 42.70
N VAL A 64 28.50 -31.79 42.79
CA VAL A 64 27.72 -32.70 43.63
C VAL A 64 27.94 -32.36 45.11
N GLY A 65 26.86 -32.28 45.90
CA GLY A 65 26.91 -32.16 47.36
C GLY A 65 25.54 -32.45 47.97
N ALA A 66 25.40 -33.63 48.57
CA ALA A 66 24.17 -34.13 49.18
C ALA A 66 23.81 -33.39 50.47
N LEU A 67 22.51 -33.10 50.67
CA LEU A 67 21.88 -33.18 51.99
C LEU A 67 20.37 -33.47 51.85
N VAL A 68 19.94 -34.56 52.47
CA VAL A 68 18.55 -34.98 52.70
C VAL A 68 18.03 -34.30 53.97
N LEU A 69 16.69 -34.17 54.08
CA LEU A 69 15.81 -33.84 55.22
C LEU A 69 14.99 -32.57 54.94
N GLY A 70 13.65 -32.54 54.95
CA GLY A 70 12.63 -33.50 55.33
C GLY A 70 11.24 -32.94 55.00
N PHE A 71 10.25 -33.83 55.04
CA PHE A 71 8.82 -33.59 54.80
C PHE A 71 8.16 -32.65 55.81
N GLY A 72 7.14 -31.91 55.36
CA GLY A 72 5.94 -31.61 56.15
C GLY A 72 5.47 -30.16 56.12
N GLY A 73 4.26 -29.92 55.61
CA GLY A 73 3.54 -28.67 55.87
C GLY A 73 2.54 -28.28 54.79
N ALA A 74 1.31 -28.78 54.92
CA ALA A 74 0.16 -28.40 54.11
C ALA A 74 -0.30 -26.94 54.37
N ALA A 75 -0.93 -26.35 53.35
CA ALA A 75 -2.12 -25.47 53.39
C ALA A 75 -2.03 -24.26 52.45
N ALA A 76 -3.22 -23.82 52.02
CA ALA A 76 -3.56 -22.70 51.13
C ALA A 76 -3.55 -23.08 49.65
N GLY A 77 -4.66 -22.99 48.91
CA GLY A 77 -5.90 -22.28 49.13
C GLY A 77 -6.38 -21.85 47.75
N ALA A 78 -7.57 -22.31 47.37
CA ALA A 78 -8.20 -21.89 46.13
C ALA A 78 -8.44 -20.38 46.14
N LEU A 79 -7.85 -19.66 45.19
CA LEU A 79 -8.31 -18.35 44.77
C LEU A 79 -8.23 -18.30 43.24
N ALA A 80 -9.40 -18.44 42.62
CA ALA A 80 -9.65 -17.98 41.27
C ALA A 80 -9.42 -16.45 41.26
N GLY A 81 -8.29 -16.02 40.72
CA GLY A 81 -8.00 -14.62 40.44
C GLY A 81 -8.60 -14.24 39.10
N ALA A 82 -9.71 -13.51 39.13
CA ALA A 82 -10.21 -12.79 37.97
C ALA A 82 -9.13 -11.82 37.47
N ALA A 83 -8.79 -11.89 36.18
CA ALA A 83 -7.97 -10.88 35.52
C ALA A 83 -8.70 -9.52 35.61
N PRO A 84 -8.01 -8.42 35.96
CA PRO A 84 -8.64 -7.11 35.97
C PRO A 84 -8.96 -6.71 34.53
N ALA A 85 -10.22 -6.35 34.28
CA ALA A 85 -10.62 -5.67 33.06
C ALA A 85 -9.82 -4.36 32.96
N MET A 86 -8.92 -4.27 31.97
CA MET A 86 -8.26 -3.01 31.65
C MET A 86 -9.32 -2.03 31.15
N ALA A 87 -9.43 -0.88 31.82
CA ALA A 87 -10.28 0.20 31.38
C ALA A 87 -9.89 0.64 29.96
N ALA A 88 -10.90 0.84 29.11
CA ALA A 88 -10.71 1.33 27.75
C ALA A 88 -9.88 2.64 27.78
N PRO A 89 -8.85 2.76 26.93
CA PRO A 89 -8.07 4.00 26.86
C PRO A 89 -8.97 5.15 26.41
N ALA A 90 -8.85 6.31 27.05
CA ALA A 90 -9.48 7.53 26.60
C ALA A 90 -8.94 7.90 25.21
N THR A 91 -9.84 8.00 24.23
CA THR A 91 -9.54 8.42 22.86
C THR A 91 -8.98 9.85 22.87
N PRO A 92 -7.79 10.12 22.30
CA PRO A 92 -7.25 11.47 22.23
C PRO A 92 -8.11 12.39 21.34
N ASP A 93 -8.31 13.63 21.76
CA ASP A 93 -8.93 14.68 20.93
C ASP A 93 -8.00 15.00 19.74
N VAL A 94 -8.34 14.49 18.55
CA VAL A 94 -7.73 14.90 17.28
C VAL A 94 -8.21 16.33 16.95
N PRO A 95 -7.32 17.34 16.92
CA PRO A 95 -7.72 18.74 16.72
C PRO A 95 -8.05 19.07 15.27
N GLU A 96 -9.06 19.92 15.06
CA GLU A 96 -9.57 20.39 13.76
C GLU A 96 -8.48 20.94 12.82
N GLY A 97 -8.03 20.09 11.90
CA GLY A 97 -7.42 20.45 10.62
C GLY A 97 -8.37 20.04 9.50
N PHE A 98 -8.69 20.96 8.58
CA PHE A 98 -9.51 20.75 7.38
C PHE A 98 -10.65 19.71 7.47
N GLY A 99 -11.72 19.98 8.23
CA GLY A 99 -13.08 19.50 7.91
C GLY A 99 -13.33 18.00 7.70
N PHE A 100 -12.38 17.11 7.98
CA PHE A 100 -12.66 15.69 8.14
C PHE A 100 -13.60 15.63 9.35
N GLY A 101 -14.85 15.22 9.11
CA GLY A 101 -15.87 15.15 10.14
C GLY A 101 -15.26 14.55 11.39
N ARG A 102 -15.42 15.26 12.52
CA ARG A 102 -14.98 14.78 13.82
C ARG A 102 -15.46 13.33 13.95
N PRO A 103 -14.59 12.33 14.18
CA PRO A 103 -15.06 11.01 14.56
C PRO A 103 -16.07 11.21 15.70
N SER A 104 -17.18 10.48 15.67
CA SER A 104 -18.08 10.49 16.84
C SER A 104 -17.23 10.18 18.08
N THR A 105 -17.47 10.87 19.19
CA THR A 105 -16.68 10.67 20.41
C THR A 105 -16.77 9.22 20.87
N GLY A 106 -15.71 8.45 20.64
CA GLY A 106 -15.58 7.04 21.00
C GLY A 106 -15.63 6.07 19.83
N VAL A 107 -14.97 4.92 19.98
CA VAL A 107 -15.14 3.76 19.10
C VAL A 107 -16.62 3.36 19.14
N GLY A 108 -17.26 3.23 17.98
CA GLY A 108 -18.64 2.75 17.89
C GLY A 108 -18.77 1.35 18.48
N ASN A 109 -20.00 0.83 18.62
CA ASN A 109 -20.19 -0.54 19.11
C ASN A 109 -19.70 -1.64 18.14
N GLY A 110 -19.07 -1.28 17.02
CA GLY A 110 -18.53 -2.19 16.00
C GLY A 110 -19.61 -2.94 15.20
N ALA A 111 -20.89 -2.61 15.37
CA ALA A 111 -21.97 -3.37 14.75
C ALA A 111 -22.15 -3.01 13.27
N LEU A 112 -21.50 -3.76 12.40
CA LEU A 112 -21.78 -3.76 10.96
C LEU A 112 -23.10 -4.50 10.71
N THR A 113 -24.17 -3.80 10.33
CA THR A 113 -25.53 -4.41 10.24
C THR A 113 -25.98 -4.79 8.83
N PHE A 114 -25.23 -4.44 7.78
CA PHE A 114 -25.51 -4.93 6.42
C PHE A 114 -25.39 -6.45 6.32
N LYS A 115 -26.15 -7.08 5.43
CA LYS A 115 -25.96 -8.51 5.12
C LYS A 115 -24.77 -8.65 4.16
N PRO A 116 -23.74 -9.46 4.47
CA PRO A 116 -22.60 -9.62 3.58
C PRO A 116 -23.05 -10.23 2.25
N ILE A 117 -22.44 -9.76 1.15
CA ILE A 117 -22.66 -10.35 -0.17
C ILE A 117 -21.79 -11.61 -0.33
N PRO A 118 -22.24 -12.62 -1.10
CA PRO A 118 -21.41 -13.77 -1.39
C PRO A 118 -20.33 -13.45 -2.45
N PRO A 119 -19.20 -14.18 -2.45
CA PRO A 119 -18.25 -14.14 -3.54
C PRO A 119 -18.91 -14.48 -4.88
N ASN A 120 -18.51 -13.79 -5.95
CA ASN A 120 -19.06 -13.99 -7.29
C ASN A 120 -18.00 -13.72 -8.38
N LYS A 121 -18.40 -13.85 -9.66
CA LYS A 121 -17.55 -13.64 -10.85
C LYS A 121 -18.23 -12.74 -11.88
N LEU A 122 -19.14 -11.88 -11.44
CA LEU A 122 -19.97 -11.10 -12.35
C LEU A 122 -19.16 -9.94 -12.93
N ASP A 123 -19.44 -9.58 -14.19
CA ASP A 123 -18.83 -8.41 -14.82
C ASP A 123 -19.57 -7.12 -14.46
N THR A 124 -19.70 -6.87 -13.15
CA THR A 124 -20.36 -5.68 -12.60
C THR A 124 -19.92 -5.47 -11.15
N LEU A 125 -20.11 -4.25 -10.66
CA LEU A 125 -20.02 -3.98 -9.24
C LEU A 125 -21.28 -4.47 -8.53
N VAL A 126 -21.13 -5.15 -7.39
CA VAL A 126 -22.24 -5.68 -6.58
C VAL A 126 -22.13 -5.14 -5.17
N VAL A 127 -23.25 -4.63 -4.62
CA VAL A 127 -23.36 -4.07 -3.26
C VAL A 127 -24.48 -4.78 -2.47
N PRO A 128 -24.56 -4.63 -1.14
CA PRO A 128 -25.62 -5.26 -0.35
C PRO A 128 -27.00 -4.65 -0.66
N ASN A 129 -28.06 -5.43 -0.42
CA ASN A 129 -29.42 -4.90 -0.51
C ASN A 129 -29.61 -3.68 0.42
N GLY A 130 -30.29 -2.64 -0.08
CA GLY A 130 -30.46 -1.37 0.63
C GLY A 130 -29.39 -0.33 0.31
N TYR A 131 -28.38 -0.70 -0.48
CA TYR A 131 -27.36 0.18 -1.03
C TYR A 131 -27.54 0.39 -2.53
N ASP A 132 -26.96 1.48 -3.03
CA ASP A 132 -26.85 1.80 -4.45
C ASP A 132 -25.44 2.34 -4.73
N HIS A 133 -25.05 2.38 -6.01
CA HIS A 133 -23.72 2.82 -6.43
C HIS A 133 -23.74 3.59 -7.75
N ALA A 134 -22.71 4.39 -7.99
CA ALA A 134 -22.53 5.12 -9.25
C ALA A 134 -21.05 5.31 -9.57
N VAL A 135 -20.70 5.23 -10.85
CA VAL A 135 -19.40 5.69 -11.35
C VAL A 135 -19.34 7.20 -11.21
N VAL A 136 -18.33 7.69 -10.49
CA VAL A 136 -18.07 9.12 -10.31
C VAL A 136 -17.31 9.64 -11.52
N ILE A 137 -16.19 9.00 -11.85
CA ILE A 137 -15.34 9.35 -13.00
C ILE A 137 -14.58 8.11 -13.45
N LYS A 138 -14.28 8.00 -14.75
CA LYS A 138 -13.58 6.87 -15.35
C LYS A 138 -12.50 7.33 -16.33
N TRP A 139 -11.60 6.43 -16.71
CA TRP A 139 -10.52 6.71 -17.66
C TRP A 139 -11.06 7.42 -18.91
N GLY A 140 -10.35 8.49 -19.31
CA GLY A 140 -10.71 9.29 -20.48
C GLY A 140 -11.68 10.44 -20.20
N ASP A 141 -12.44 10.40 -19.10
CA ASP A 141 -13.33 11.51 -18.75
C ASP A 141 -12.54 12.83 -18.58
N PRO A 142 -13.12 13.99 -18.95
CA PRO A 142 -12.42 15.27 -18.90
C PRO A 142 -12.11 15.69 -17.46
N VAL A 143 -10.83 15.96 -17.16
CA VAL A 143 -10.42 16.53 -15.85
C VAL A 143 -10.36 18.04 -15.94
N VAL A 144 -9.50 18.60 -16.81
CA VAL A 144 -9.37 20.06 -16.91
C VAL A 144 -10.40 20.65 -17.88
N PRO A 145 -10.88 21.89 -17.66
CA PRO A 145 -11.78 22.56 -18.60
C PRO A 145 -11.26 22.54 -20.05
N GLY A 146 -12.14 22.17 -20.97
CA GLY A 146 -11.86 22.07 -22.40
C GLY A 146 -11.01 20.86 -22.82
N ALA A 147 -10.80 19.88 -21.93
CA ALA A 147 -10.22 18.59 -22.33
C ALA A 147 -11.02 18.00 -23.51
N PRO A 148 -10.35 17.42 -24.51
CA PRO A 148 -11.06 16.82 -25.64
C PRO A 148 -11.91 15.64 -25.17
N GLU A 149 -12.95 15.32 -25.94
CA GLU A 149 -13.71 14.09 -25.76
C GLU A 149 -12.78 12.88 -25.90
N PHE A 150 -13.03 11.84 -25.11
CA PHE A 150 -12.24 10.63 -25.16
C PHE A 150 -12.50 9.87 -26.46
N ASN A 151 -11.43 9.54 -27.18
CA ASN A 151 -11.48 8.73 -28.38
C ASN A 151 -10.36 7.68 -28.33
N VAL A 152 -10.73 6.43 -28.06
CA VAL A 152 -9.79 5.31 -27.94
C VAL A 152 -9.02 5.03 -29.25
N HIS A 153 -9.59 5.38 -30.41
CA HIS A 153 -8.96 5.17 -31.72
C HIS A 153 -7.98 6.27 -32.13
N GLU A 154 -8.06 7.45 -31.51
CA GLU A 154 -7.24 8.63 -31.85
C GLU A 154 -6.63 9.27 -30.60
N GLN A 155 -6.37 8.48 -29.57
CA GLN A 155 -5.85 8.99 -28.31
C GLN A 155 -4.40 9.52 -28.46
N THR A 156 -4.14 10.67 -27.85
CA THR A 156 -2.81 11.32 -27.85
C THR A 156 -2.36 11.66 -26.45
N ALA A 157 -1.06 11.84 -26.25
CA ALA A 157 -0.48 12.25 -24.98
C ALA A 157 -1.01 13.62 -24.53
N ALA A 158 -1.27 14.52 -25.47
CA ALA A 158 -1.82 15.85 -25.22
C ALA A 158 -3.26 15.79 -24.71
N ALA A 159 -4.11 14.94 -25.30
CA ALA A 159 -5.47 14.69 -24.83
C ALA A 159 -5.46 13.97 -23.47
N GLN A 160 -4.72 12.87 -23.36
CA GLN A 160 -4.61 12.08 -22.14
C GLN A 160 -4.09 12.89 -20.95
N SER A 161 -3.19 13.86 -21.15
CA SER A 161 -2.68 14.75 -20.09
C SER A 161 -3.74 15.72 -19.51
N ARG A 162 -4.95 15.72 -20.07
CA ARG A 162 -6.08 16.58 -19.68
C ARG A 162 -7.30 15.79 -19.22
N GLN A 163 -7.28 14.49 -19.42
CA GLN A 163 -8.35 13.53 -19.09
C GLN A 163 -7.98 12.74 -17.85
N PHE A 164 -8.92 12.01 -17.26
CA PHE A 164 -8.67 11.12 -16.14
C PHE A 164 -7.69 10.03 -16.58
N GLY A 165 -6.69 9.73 -15.74
CA GLY A 165 -5.65 8.75 -16.04
C GLY A 165 -6.19 7.32 -16.07
N TYR A 166 -5.28 6.39 -16.32
CA TYR A 166 -5.59 4.96 -16.36
C TYR A 166 -5.37 4.31 -14.99
N ASN A 167 -5.84 3.07 -14.79
CA ASN A 167 -5.73 2.27 -13.57
C ASN A 167 -5.68 3.12 -12.30
N ASN A 168 -6.84 3.73 -12.00
CA ASN A 168 -6.99 4.49 -10.78
C ASN A 168 -6.75 3.63 -9.55
N ASP A 169 -6.04 4.20 -8.60
CA ASP A 169 -5.74 3.57 -7.32
C ASP A 169 -6.27 4.47 -6.17
N PHE A 170 -5.44 4.82 -5.19
CA PHE A 170 -5.78 5.64 -4.03
C PHE A 170 -6.85 6.70 -4.32
N VAL A 171 -7.86 6.75 -3.45
CA VAL A 171 -8.91 7.77 -3.49
C VAL A 171 -8.87 8.61 -2.23
N GLY A 172 -8.80 9.94 -2.39
CA GLY A 172 -8.97 10.91 -1.31
C GLY A 172 -10.10 11.89 -1.61
N VAL A 173 -10.97 12.17 -0.65
CA VAL A 173 -12.03 13.18 -0.78
C VAL A 173 -11.86 14.28 0.26
N LEU A 174 -11.49 15.48 -0.21
CA LEU A 174 -11.21 16.63 0.65
C LEU A 174 -12.30 17.70 0.50
N PRO A 175 -12.98 18.14 1.58
CA PRO A 175 -14.09 19.08 1.47
C PRO A 175 -13.64 20.47 0.99
N LEU A 176 -14.41 21.05 0.05
CA LEU A 176 -14.24 22.43 -0.46
C LEU A 176 -15.13 23.43 0.26
N ASP A 177 -16.18 22.96 0.91
CA ASP A 177 -17.11 23.79 1.66
C ASP A 177 -17.36 23.22 3.07
N LYS A 178 -17.87 24.08 3.95
CA LYS A 178 -18.17 23.70 5.34
C LYS A 178 -19.32 22.70 5.46
N ARG A 179 -20.14 22.54 4.41
CA ARG A 179 -21.29 21.63 4.41
C ARG A 179 -20.88 20.23 3.96
N GLY A 180 -19.67 20.05 3.43
CA GLY A 180 -19.20 18.78 2.87
C GLY A 180 -19.99 18.34 1.64
N ASN A 181 -20.60 19.29 0.91
CA ASN A 181 -21.39 18.98 -0.29
C ASN A 181 -20.60 19.20 -1.59
N ARG A 182 -19.48 19.92 -1.52
CA ARG A 182 -18.47 19.99 -2.56
C ARG A 182 -17.14 19.54 -2.01
N ALA A 183 -16.36 18.84 -2.83
CA ALA A 183 -15.06 18.30 -2.46
C ALA A 183 -14.10 18.25 -3.64
N LEU A 184 -12.83 18.05 -3.34
CA LEU A 184 -11.79 17.63 -4.27
C LEU A 184 -11.64 16.12 -4.14
N LEU A 185 -11.91 15.41 -5.24
CA LEU A 185 -11.52 14.03 -5.43
C LEU A 185 -10.07 14.02 -5.93
N VAL A 186 -9.18 13.37 -5.19
CA VAL A 186 -7.80 13.15 -5.58
C VAL A 186 -7.62 11.67 -5.84
N VAL A 187 -7.08 11.31 -7.00
CA VAL A 187 -6.94 9.91 -7.43
C VAL A 187 -5.56 9.65 -7.99
N ASN A 188 -4.93 8.55 -7.59
CA ASN A 188 -3.70 8.05 -8.20
C ASN A 188 -3.98 7.32 -9.51
N HIS A 189 -2.97 7.21 -10.37
CA HIS A 189 -2.99 6.45 -11.62
C HIS A 189 -1.70 5.65 -11.73
N GLU A 190 -1.81 4.37 -11.42
CA GLU A 190 -0.65 3.53 -11.12
C GLU A 190 0.08 3.11 -12.39
N TYR A 191 -0.59 2.38 -13.28
CA TYR A 191 0.02 1.87 -14.51
C TYR A 191 -0.95 1.86 -15.70
N THR A 192 -0.55 1.21 -16.80
CA THR A 192 -1.32 1.15 -18.04
C THR A 192 -1.27 -0.24 -18.67
N ASN A 193 -2.42 -0.67 -19.21
CA ASN A 193 -2.57 -1.87 -20.04
C ASN A 193 -2.64 -1.47 -21.52
N GLU A 194 -1.52 -1.41 -22.23
CA GLU A 194 -1.51 -0.92 -23.62
C GLU A 194 -2.36 -1.76 -24.59
N ASP A 195 -2.56 -3.03 -24.29
CA ASP A 195 -3.46 -3.95 -25.00
C ASP A 195 -4.96 -3.64 -24.77
N LEU A 196 -5.32 -3.09 -23.61
CA LEU A 196 -6.67 -2.58 -23.31
C LEU A 196 -6.82 -1.08 -23.62
N MET A 197 -5.73 -0.38 -23.93
CA MET A 197 -5.77 1.05 -24.26
C MET A 197 -5.75 1.35 -25.75
N PHE A 198 -5.09 0.52 -26.56
CA PHE A 198 -4.84 0.82 -27.96
C PHE A 198 -5.46 -0.22 -28.91
N PRO A 199 -6.44 0.19 -29.74
CA PRO A 199 -6.93 -0.64 -30.81
C PRO A 199 -5.80 -1.08 -31.75
N GLY A 200 -5.79 -2.35 -32.14
CA GLY A 200 -4.75 -2.94 -32.97
C GLY A 200 -3.39 -3.01 -32.29
N PHE A 201 -3.35 -3.12 -30.95
CA PHE A 201 -2.13 -3.16 -30.15
C PHE A 201 -1.04 -4.04 -30.79
N PRO A 202 0.11 -3.48 -31.20
CA PRO A 202 1.13 -4.20 -31.96
C PRO A 202 2.10 -5.01 -31.08
N GLY A 203 1.82 -5.12 -29.78
CA GLY A 203 2.80 -5.53 -28.76
C GLY A 203 3.68 -4.37 -28.29
N LEU A 204 4.29 -4.49 -27.11
CA LEU A 204 5.13 -3.45 -26.50
C LEU A 204 6.28 -2.99 -27.41
N ASP A 205 6.83 -3.90 -28.21
CA ASP A 205 7.91 -3.64 -29.17
C ASP A 205 7.45 -2.76 -30.34
N GLY A 206 6.19 -2.93 -30.76
CA GLY A 206 5.62 -2.24 -31.90
C GLY A 206 5.01 -0.88 -31.58
N LEU A 207 4.89 -0.50 -30.30
CA LEU A 207 4.29 0.77 -29.89
C LEU A 207 5.00 1.96 -30.56
N SER A 208 4.22 2.91 -31.07
CA SER A 208 4.73 4.18 -31.56
C SER A 208 5.20 5.09 -30.42
N VAL A 209 6.02 6.09 -30.73
CA VAL A 209 6.44 7.10 -29.72
C VAL A 209 5.23 7.84 -29.13
N GLU A 210 4.20 8.10 -29.94
CA GLU A 210 2.98 8.75 -29.45
C GLU A 210 2.22 7.85 -28.48
N GLN A 211 2.05 6.56 -28.78
CA GLN A 211 1.41 5.62 -27.85
C GLN A 211 2.19 5.48 -26.54
N LEU A 212 3.53 5.42 -26.59
CA LEU A 212 4.37 5.43 -25.38
C LEU A 212 4.14 6.70 -24.55
N ARG A 213 4.10 7.88 -25.19
CA ARG A 213 3.81 9.14 -24.49
C ARG A 213 2.38 9.18 -23.95
N THR A 214 1.41 8.61 -24.66
CA THR A 214 0.03 8.48 -24.17
C THR A 214 -0.02 7.61 -22.91
N ALA A 215 0.67 6.47 -22.89
CA ALA A 215 0.78 5.63 -21.70
C ALA A 215 1.44 6.40 -20.54
N MET A 216 2.55 7.10 -20.78
CA MET A 216 3.19 7.96 -19.78
C MET A 216 2.26 9.08 -19.26
N ALA A 217 1.46 9.69 -20.13
CA ALA A 217 0.49 10.73 -19.78
C ALA A 217 -0.67 10.20 -18.93
N ALA A 218 -0.96 8.90 -19.01
CA ALA A 218 -2.03 8.26 -18.25
C ALA A 218 -1.63 7.95 -16.80
N HIS A 219 -0.35 7.95 -16.46
CA HIS A 219 0.16 7.80 -15.09
C HIS A 219 0.02 9.09 -14.28
N GLY A 220 0.21 8.99 -12.97
CA GLY A 220 0.35 10.12 -12.05
C GLY A 220 -0.88 10.30 -11.17
N MET A 221 -1.49 11.48 -11.18
CA MET A 221 -2.65 11.76 -10.33
C MET A 221 -3.65 12.68 -11.04
N SER A 222 -4.91 12.63 -10.57
CA SER A 222 -5.99 13.56 -10.94
C SER A 222 -6.53 14.27 -9.71
N VAL A 223 -6.82 15.56 -9.83
CA VAL A 223 -7.64 16.34 -8.88
C VAL A 223 -8.90 16.77 -9.63
N VAL A 224 -10.07 16.46 -9.07
CA VAL A 224 -11.38 16.73 -9.69
C VAL A 224 -12.33 17.30 -8.66
N GLU A 225 -12.93 18.45 -8.96
CA GLU A 225 -14.05 18.99 -8.18
C GLU A 225 -15.28 18.10 -8.35
N ILE A 226 -15.81 17.60 -7.23
CA ILE A 226 -17.04 16.79 -7.16
C ILE A 226 -18.08 17.46 -6.27
N GLU A 227 -19.35 17.14 -6.50
CA GLU A 227 -20.47 17.57 -5.68
C GLU A 227 -21.39 16.40 -5.31
N ARG A 228 -21.92 16.46 -4.09
CA ARG A 228 -22.87 15.49 -3.57
C ARG A 228 -24.25 15.78 -4.15
N VAL A 229 -24.93 14.75 -4.63
CA VAL A 229 -26.32 14.86 -5.07
C VAL A 229 -27.21 15.10 -3.84
N ALA A 230 -28.09 16.10 -3.93
CA ALA A 230 -28.88 16.57 -2.80
C ALA A 230 -29.72 15.44 -2.19
N GLY A 231 -29.63 15.28 -0.87
CA GLY A 231 -30.39 14.28 -0.11
C GLY A 231 -29.82 12.87 -0.14
N THR A 232 -28.88 12.55 -1.04
CA THR A 232 -28.32 11.19 -1.18
C THR A 232 -26.87 11.11 -0.70
N GLY A 233 -26.30 9.89 -0.76
CA GLY A 233 -24.87 9.67 -0.59
C GLY A 233 -24.09 9.63 -1.92
N GLN A 234 -24.76 9.89 -3.05
CA GLN A 234 -24.13 9.90 -4.37
C GLN A 234 -23.28 11.15 -4.57
N TRP A 235 -22.18 11.00 -5.29
CA TRP A 235 -21.31 12.08 -5.75
C TRP A 235 -21.14 12.03 -7.26
N LYS A 236 -20.92 13.20 -7.86
CA LYS A 236 -20.64 13.35 -9.29
C LYS A 236 -19.61 14.46 -9.54
N PRO A 237 -18.87 14.44 -10.66
CA PRO A 237 -18.04 15.56 -11.07
C PRO A 237 -18.86 16.83 -11.22
N VAL A 238 -18.27 17.96 -10.84
CA VAL A 238 -18.84 19.27 -11.15
C VAL A 238 -18.69 19.48 -12.67
N ASP A 239 -19.80 19.63 -13.37
CA ASP A 239 -19.85 19.74 -14.84
C ASP A 239 -19.90 21.19 -15.35
N ASN A 240 -20.09 22.15 -14.45
CA ASN A 240 -20.25 23.57 -14.76
C ASN A 240 -19.20 24.46 -14.06
N GLY A 241 -19.14 25.74 -14.44
CA GLY A 241 -18.25 26.72 -13.82
C GLY A 241 -16.76 26.61 -14.23
N ARG A 242 -15.90 27.29 -13.47
CA ARG A 242 -14.48 27.46 -13.80
C ARG A 242 -13.61 26.26 -13.42
N ARG A 243 -14.02 25.49 -12.41
CA ARG A 243 -13.30 24.34 -11.85
C ARG A 243 -11.79 24.58 -11.66
N PRO A 244 -11.40 25.64 -10.92
CA PRO A 244 -10.00 26.06 -10.83
C PRO A 244 -9.07 25.00 -10.22
N TYR A 245 -9.59 24.06 -9.41
CA TYR A 245 -8.75 23.06 -8.76
C TYR A 245 -8.46 21.83 -9.64
N ASN A 246 -9.22 21.64 -10.73
CA ASN A 246 -9.05 20.46 -11.56
C ASN A 246 -7.65 20.42 -12.18
N ARG A 247 -6.95 19.30 -12.00
CA ARG A 247 -5.53 19.19 -12.36
C ARG A 247 -5.16 17.77 -12.73
N ARG A 248 -4.29 17.63 -13.72
CA ARG A 248 -3.52 16.40 -13.97
C ARG A 248 -2.07 16.59 -13.53
N VAL A 249 -1.58 15.60 -12.81
CA VAL A 249 -0.16 15.40 -12.50
C VAL A 249 0.29 14.20 -13.35
N THR A 250 1.32 14.37 -14.17
CA THR A 250 1.71 13.34 -15.17
C THR A 250 3.20 13.04 -15.15
N ALA A 251 3.58 11.87 -15.66
CA ALA A 251 4.98 11.47 -15.82
C ALA A 251 5.74 12.26 -16.89
N LEU A 252 5.03 13.01 -17.77
CA LEU A 252 5.64 13.71 -18.90
C LEU A 252 6.16 15.11 -18.58
N GLY A 253 5.44 15.87 -17.76
CA GLY A 253 5.64 17.32 -17.69
C GLY A 253 5.59 17.94 -16.29
N THR A 254 5.00 17.26 -15.31
CA THR A 254 4.87 17.84 -13.97
C THR A 254 6.21 17.85 -13.25
N LYS A 255 6.66 19.03 -12.80
CA LYS A 255 7.93 19.19 -12.07
C LYS A 255 7.70 19.09 -10.57
N PHE A 256 8.38 18.14 -9.94
CA PHE A 256 8.40 17.95 -8.50
C PHE A 256 9.65 18.59 -7.89
N ASP A 257 9.53 19.13 -6.68
CA ASP A 257 10.68 19.51 -5.85
C ASP A 257 11.12 18.32 -4.99
N LEU A 258 12.41 18.01 -4.98
CA LEU A 258 13.00 17.05 -4.04
C LEU A 258 13.31 17.79 -2.73
N THR A 259 12.75 17.29 -1.63
CA THR A 259 12.89 17.87 -0.28
C THR A 259 13.62 16.90 0.64
N GLY A 260 14.10 17.39 1.79
CA GLY A 260 14.79 16.58 2.80
C GLY A 260 16.26 16.24 2.50
N PRO A 261 16.88 15.39 3.34
CA PRO A 261 18.35 15.28 3.42
C PRO A 261 19.04 14.71 2.17
N ALA A 262 18.37 13.90 1.35
CA ALA A 262 18.98 13.37 0.13
C ALA A 262 18.91 14.37 -1.04
N ALA A 263 18.06 15.39 -0.96
CA ALA A 263 17.90 16.39 -2.01
C ALA A 263 19.20 17.16 -2.28
N GLY A 264 19.67 17.11 -3.52
CA GLY A 264 20.93 17.69 -3.97
C GLY A 264 22.18 16.88 -3.67
N SER A 265 22.05 15.66 -3.14
CA SER A 265 23.14 14.69 -3.05
C SER A 265 23.65 14.27 -4.43
N ALA A 266 24.83 13.66 -4.49
CA ALA A 266 25.40 13.17 -5.75
C ALA A 266 24.50 12.13 -6.44
N TRP A 267 23.76 11.33 -5.66
CA TRP A 267 22.88 10.27 -6.18
C TRP A 267 21.68 10.80 -6.96
N LEU A 268 21.23 12.04 -6.68
CA LEU A 268 20.04 12.61 -7.30
C LEU A 268 20.36 13.60 -8.43
N LYS A 269 21.64 13.83 -8.73
CA LYS A 269 22.07 14.71 -9.81
C LYS A 269 22.08 13.97 -11.14
N THR A 270 21.57 14.63 -12.16
CA THR A 270 21.67 14.19 -13.56
C THR A 270 22.21 15.34 -14.42
N ALA A 271 22.52 15.06 -15.69
CA ALA A 271 22.91 16.12 -16.63
C ALA A 271 21.82 17.19 -16.79
N ALA A 272 20.54 16.78 -16.78
CA ALA A 272 19.40 17.69 -16.91
C ALA A 272 19.08 18.46 -15.62
N ASP A 273 19.43 17.91 -14.45
CA ASP A 273 19.34 18.58 -13.15
C ASP A 273 20.64 18.43 -12.34
N PRO A 274 21.65 19.27 -12.61
CA PRO A 274 22.93 19.22 -11.89
C PRO A 274 22.82 19.61 -10.41
N ARG A 275 21.69 20.21 -10.00
CA ARG A 275 21.43 20.55 -8.60
C ARG A 275 20.81 19.39 -7.83
N GLY A 276 20.20 18.41 -8.49
CA GLY A 276 19.58 17.23 -7.88
C GLY A 276 18.37 17.57 -6.99
N ARG A 277 17.61 18.59 -7.39
CA ARG A 277 16.52 19.17 -6.59
C ARG A 277 15.18 19.23 -7.31
N THR A 278 15.13 18.89 -8.59
CA THR A 278 13.89 18.93 -9.36
C THR A 278 13.81 17.74 -10.30
N VAL A 279 12.74 16.97 -10.21
CA VAL A 279 12.47 15.80 -11.05
C VAL A 279 11.19 16.00 -11.86
N VAL A 280 11.15 15.46 -13.07
CA VAL A 280 9.95 15.47 -13.92
C VAL A 280 9.22 14.15 -13.71
N GLY A 281 7.96 14.26 -13.32
CA GLY A 281 7.04 13.14 -13.21
C GLY A 281 7.09 12.40 -11.87
N THR A 282 6.05 11.60 -11.72
CA THR A 282 5.85 10.57 -10.71
C THR A 282 5.46 9.29 -11.45
N LEU A 283 5.80 8.13 -10.90
CA LEU A 283 5.61 6.83 -11.56
C LEU A 283 4.94 5.86 -10.59
N ASN A 284 4.07 5.00 -11.13
CA ASN A 284 3.52 3.88 -10.38
C ASN A 284 2.93 4.32 -9.04
N ASN A 285 2.04 5.32 -9.12
CA ASN A 285 1.37 5.90 -7.98
C ASN A 285 0.33 4.89 -7.46
N CYS A 286 0.64 4.20 -6.37
CA CYS A 286 -0.15 3.10 -5.82
C CYS A 286 -1.17 3.64 -4.80
N ALA A 287 -1.08 3.27 -3.53
CA ALA A 287 -1.88 3.81 -2.43
C ALA A 287 -1.43 5.23 -1.99
N GLY A 288 -2.00 5.68 -0.87
CA GLY A 288 -1.78 7.03 -0.37
C GLY A 288 -2.51 7.33 0.92
N GLY A 289 -2.41 8.60 1.34
CA GLY A 289 -3.02 9.08 2.58
C GLY A 289 -3.33 10.57 2.54
N VAL A 290 -4.27 11.00 3.38
CA VAL A 290 -4.63 12.42 3.51
C VAL A 290 -4.05 13.00 4.79
N THR A 291 -3.26 14.07 4.66
CA THR A 291 -2.62 14.69 5.82
C THR A 291 -3.59 15.57 6.61
N PRO A 292 -3.36 15.78 7.92
CA PRO A 292 -4.18 16.69 8.73
C PRO A 292 -4.04 18.17 8.31
N TRP A 293 -3.12 18.51 7.42
CA TRP A 293 -3.00 19.84 6.81
C TRP A 293 -3.59 19.93 5.40
N GLY A 294 -4.31 18.90 4.95
CA GLY A 294 -5.12 18.94 3.72
C GLY A 294 -4.29 18.79 2.44
N THR A 295 -3.20 18.03 2.49
CA THR A 295 -2.47 17.54 1.32
C THR A 295 -2.69 16.04 1.16
N VAL A 296 -2.31 15.51 0.00
CA VAL A 296 -2.37 14.07 -0.31
C VAL A 296 -0.97 13.53 -0.49
N LEU A 297 -0.69 12.42 0.18
CA LEU A 297 0.51 11.61 0.01
C LEU A 297 0.22 10.44 -0.93
N SER A 298 1.18 10.08 -1.76
CA SER A 298 1.12 8.91 -2.66
C SER A 298 2.47 8.20 -2.70
N GLY A 299 2.43 6.86 -2.78
CA GLY A 299 3.61 6.02 -2.92
C GLY A 299 4.01 5.82 -4.38
N GLU A 300 5.30 6.00 -4.71
CA GLU A 300 5.86 5.46 -5.95
C GLU A 300 6.32 4.02 -5.70
N GLU A 301 5.60 3.05 -6.26
CA GLU A 301 5.70 1.65 -5.91
C GLU A 301 6.58 0.88 -6.91
N ASN A 302 6.02 0.21 -7.92
CA ASN A 302 6.80 -0.49 -8.97
C ASN A 302 7.46 0.45 -10.01
N PHE A 303 8.14 1.52 -9.57
CA PHE A 303 8.85 2.47 -10.44
C PHE A 303 9.99 1.85 -11.24
N ASN A 304 10.52 0.70 -10.80
CA ASN A 304 11.68 0.03 -11.40
C ASN A 304 11.42 -0.46 -12.83
N GLN A 305 10.18 -0.82 -13.17
CA GLN A 305 9.83 -1.45 -14.45
C GLN A 305 9.96 -0.55 -15.68
N TYR A 306 10.06 0.77 -15.48
CA TYR A 306 10.16 1.75 -16.56
C TYR A 306 11.60 2.04 -17.00
N PHE A 307 12.60 1.53 -16.26
CA PHE A 307 14.02 1.78 -16.54
C PHE A 307 14.68 0.60 -17.26
N VAL A 308 15.56 0.91 -18.21
CA VAL A 308 16.31 -0.07 -19.01
C VAL A 308 17.80 0.29 -19.06
N GLY A 309 18.62 -0.59 -19.65
CA GLY A 309 20.04 -0.29 -19.91
C GLY A 309 20.97 -0.35 -18.70
N ALA A 310 20.51 -0.89 -17.57
CA ALA A 310 21.33 -1.07 -16.38
C ALA A 310 22.45 -2.11 -16.55
N ASP A 311 22.38 -2.95 -17.58
CA ASP A 311 23.46 -3.84 -18.00
C ASP A 311 24.73 -3.07 -18.43
N ALA A 312 24.57 -1.82 -18.89
CA ALA A 312 25.66 -0.91 -19.21
C ALA A 312 25.89 0.19 -18.15
N ALA A 313 25.20 0.14 -17.00
CA ALA A 313 25.45 1.06 -15.90
C ALA A 313 26.84 0.82 -15.25
N PRO A 314 27.42 1.83 -14.56
CA PRO A 314 28.65 1.67 -13.79
C PRO A 314 28.61 0.46 -12.86
N ALA A 315 29.72 -0.30 -12.80
CA ALA A 315 29.77 -1.60 -12.12
C ALA A 315 29.41 -1.52 -10.63
N GLU A 316 29.77 -0.42 -9.97
CA GLU A 316 29.48 -0.13 -8.57
C GLU A 316 27.99 0.16 -8.29
N LEU A 317 27.21 0.50 -9.31
CA LEU A 317 25.77 0.73 -9.19
C LEU A 317 24.97 -0.56 -9.38
N LYS A 318 25.49 -1.54 -10.11
CA LYS A 318 24.72 -2.75 -10.47
C LYS A 318 24.13 -3.48 -9.27
N PRO A 319 24.88 -3.79 -8.18
CA PRO A 319 24.29 -4.43 -7.01
C PRO A 319 23.19 -3.60 -6.34
N LYS A 320 23.29 -2.27 -6.40
CA LYS A 320 22.27 -1.36 -5.88
C LYS A 320 21.03 -1.35 -6.77
N LEU A 321 21.19 -1.43 -8.08
CA LEU A 321 20.07 -1.50 -9.03
C LEU A 321 19.35 -2.84 -8.93
N ASP A 322 20.10 -3.94 -8.85
CA ASP A 322 19.54 -5.29 -8.70
C ASP A 322 18.69 -5.40 -7.42
N ARG A 323 19.14 -4.82 -6.30
CA ARG A 323 18.38 -4.81 -5.02
C ARG A 323 17.04 -4.09 -5.09
N TYR A 324 16.85 -3.22 -6.08
CA TYR A 324 15.61 -2.49 -6.37
C TYR A 324 14.85 -3.09 -7.56
N GLY A 325 15.19 -4.32 -7.98
CA GLY A 325 14.50 -5.01 -9.06
C GLY A 325 14.73 -4.43 -10.45
N ILE A 326 15.82 -3.69 -10.66
CA ILE A 326 16.22 -3.18 -11.98
C ILE A 326 17.26 -4.13 -12.56
N SER A 327 16.89 -4.85 -13.63
CA SER A 327 17.75 -5.89 -14.23
C SER A 327 19.06 -5.33 -14.78
N THR A 328 20.20 -5.82 -14.26
CA THR A 328 21.54 -5.51 -14.79
C THR A 328 22.09 -6.61 -15.71
N ALA A 329 21.29 -7.65 -15.98
CA ALA A 329 21.70 -8.80 -16.79
C ALA A 329 21.37 -8.64 -18.28
N SER A 330 20.40 -7.80 -18.62
CA SER A 330 19.99 -7.53 -20.00
C SER A 330 19.47 -6.11 -20.15
N ARG A 331 19.67 -5.51 -21.33
CA ARG A 331 19.13 -4.17 -21.62
C ARG A 331 17.61 -4.11 -21.52
N TYR A 332 16.92 -5.07 -22.13
CA TYR A 332 15.46 -5.19 -22.13
C TYR A 332 15.08 -6.48 -21.41
N PRO A 333 14.70 -6.43 -20.12
CA PRO A 333 14.08 -7.57 -19.46
C PRO A 333 12.73 -7.91 -20.12
N SER A 334 12.23 -9.13 -19.88
CA SER A 334 10.92 -9.55 -20.35
C SER A 334 9.83 -8.60 -19.84
N GLY A 335 8.93 -8.17 -20.73
CA GLY A 335 7.87 -7.21 -20.37
C GLY A 335 8.30 -5.74 -20.28
N SER A 336 9.55 -5.42 -20.65
CA SER A 336 10.07 -4.04 -20.66
C SER A 336 9.11 -3.05 -21.35
N ARG A 337 8.85 -1.93 -20.68
CA ARG A 337 7.97 -0.85 -21.15
C ARG A 337 8.57 -0.02 -22.29
N LYS A 338 9.90 -0.05 -22.43
CA LYS A 338 10.67 0.62 -23.50
C LYS A 338 10.42 2.14 -23.60
N TRP A 339 10.23 2.79 -22.45
CA TRP A 339 9.95 4.23 -22.38
C TRP A 339 11.13 5.10 -22.83
N GLU A 340 12.35 4.56 -22.85
CA GLU A 340 13.54 5.25 -23.37
C GLU A 340 13.42 5.65 -24.84
N ARG A 341 12.54 4.98 -25.60
CA ARG A 341 12.22 5.33 -26.99
C ARG A 341 11.47 6.66 -27.11
N ALA A 342 10.74 7.05 -26.07
CA ALA A 342 9.97 8.30 -26.02
C ALA A 342 10.70 9.41 -25.25
N ASP A 343 11.48 9.02 -24.23
CA ASP A 343 12.25 9.92 -23.37
C ASP A 343 13.51 9.22 -22.85
N GLU A 344 14.69 9.65 -23.31
CA GLU A 344 15.95 8.96 -23.02
C GLU A 344 16.33 8.88 -21.53
N ARG A 345 15.70 9.68 -20.65
CA ARG A 345 15.96 9.65 -19.20
C ARG A 345 15.77 8.26 -18.58
N PHE A 346 14.94 7.42 -19.18
CA PHE A 346 14.71 6.04 -18.74
C PHE A 346 15.81 5.04 -19.14
N ASP A 347 16.83 5.48 -19.90
CA ASP A 347 18.01 4.68 -20.24
C ASP A 347 19.14 4.89 -19.23
N LEU A 348 19.35 3.93 -18.34
CA LEU A 348 20.37 4.00 -17.29
C LEU A 348 21.80 3.87 -17.82
N ALA A 349 21.99 3.45 -19.08
CA ALA A 349 23.30 3.53 -19.74
C ALA A 349 23.71 4.99 -20.00
N LYS A 350 22.73 5.90 -20.15
CA LYS A 350 22.93 7.33 -20.39
C LYS A 350 22.74 8.16 -19.12
N HIS A 351 21.73 7.83 -18.33
CA HIS A 351 21.32 8.56 -17.14
C HIS A 351 21.29 7.65 -15.90
N PRO A 352 22.44 7.15 -15.44
CA PRO A 352 22.51 6.11 -14.40
C PRO A 352 21.86 6.49 -13.07
N ASN A 353 21.76 7.79 -12.78
CA ASN A 353 21.14 8.31 -11.56
C ASN A 353 19.63 8.57 -11.68
N GLU A 354 19.02 8.46 -12.87
CA GLU A 354 17.61 8.86 -13.04
C GLU A 354 16.67 7.98 -12.21
N ALA A 355 16.92 6.66 -12.15
CA ALA A 355 16.14 5.74 -11.32
C ALA A 355 16.17 6.10 -9.82
N HIS A 356 17.22 6.77 -9.33
CA HIS A 356 17.32 7.19 -7.93
C HIS A 356 16.37 8.35 -7.57
N ARG A 357 15.79 9.02 -8.57
CA ARG A 357 14.86 10.16 -8.40
C ARG A 357 13.38 9.73 -8.34
N PHE A 358 13.13 8.41 -8.27
CA PHE A 358 11.83 7.76 -8.12
C PHE A 358 11.86 6.71 -6.99
N GLY A 359 10.69 6.30 -6.50
CA GLY A 359 10.53 5.42 -5.34
C GLY A 359 10.43 6.22 -4.04
N TRP A 360 9.80 7.39 -4.08
CA TRP A 360 9.64 8.29 -2.93
C TRP A 360 8.17 8.50 -2.62
N ILE A 361 7.85 8.82 -1.36
CA ILE A 361 6.55 9.44 -1.06
C ILE A 361 6.47 10.80 -1.73
N VAL A 362 5.40 11.02 -2.48
CA VAL A 362 5.09 12.30 -3.12
C VAL A 362 3.95 12.99 -2.39
N GLU A 363 4.00 14.31 -2.28
CA GLU A 363 2.95 15.14 -1.68
C GLU A 363 2.42 16.13 -2.71
N ILE A 364 1.09 16.18 -2.86
CA ILE A 364 0.39 17.22 -3.62
C ILE A 364 -0.47 18.08 -2.71
N ASP A 365 -0.51 19.38 -3.01
CA ASP A 365 -1.51 20.29 -2.46
C ASP A 365 -2.69 20.40 -3.45
N PRO A 366 -3.82 19.73 -3.20
CA PRO A 366 -4.96 19.77 -4.12
C PRO A 366 -5.69 21.12 -4.08
N PHE A 367 -5.48 21.94 -3.04
CA PHE A 367 -6.09 23.27 -2.91
C PHE A 367 -5.25 24.37 -3.56
N ASP A 368 -4.05 24.05 -4.06
CA ASP A 368 -3.23 24.95 -4.86
C ASP A 368 -2.85 24.27 -6.20
N PRO A 369 -3.64 24.46 -7.26
CA PRO A 369 -3.43 23.79 -8.55
C PRO A 369 -2.13 24.23 -9.26
N GLU A 370 -1.55 25.37 -8.87
CA GLU A 370 -0.29 25.88 -9.41
C GLU A 370 0.93 25.46 -8.56
N SER A 371 0.70 24.90 -7.36
CA SER A 371 1.77 24.41 -6.49
C SER A 371 2.60 23.35 -7.21
N ARG A 372 3.91 23.34 -6.94
CA ARG A 372 4.77 22.24 -7.35
C ARG A 372 4.65 21.11 -6.32
N PRO A 373 4.28 19.90 -6.73
CA PRO A 373 4.35 18.72 -5.88
C PRO A 373 5.75 18.48 -5.31
N ARG A 374 5.83 17.74 -4.22
CA ARG A 374 7.09 17.43 -3.52
C ARG A 374 7.36 15.93 -3.55
N LYS A 375 8.63 15.54 -3.55
CA LYS A 375 9.07 14.19 -3.19
C LYS A 375 9.87 14.27 -1.89
N HIS A 376 9.45 13.55 -0.86
CA HIS A 376 10.01 13.65 0.49
C HIS A 376 11.13 12.65 0.72
N THR A 377 12.37 13.08 0.54
CA THR A 377 13.50 12.16 0.66
C THR A 377 13.79 11.71 2.09
N ALA A 378 13.29 12.43 3.10
CA ALA A 378 13.47 12.05 4.50
C ALA A 378 12.73 10.74 4.88
N MET A 379 11.75 10.33 4.06
CA MET A 379 10.94 9.14 4.28
C MET A 379 11.54 7.88 3.63
N GLY A 380 12.73 7.99 3.03
CA GLY A 380 13.45 6.87 2.42
C GLY A 380 12.95 6.50 1.02
N ARG A 381 13.76 5.73 0.30
CA ARG A 381 13.49 5.30 -1.08
C ARG A 381 13.32 3.80 -1.17
N PHE A 382 12.18 3.35 -1.66
CA PHE A 382 11.82 1.95 -1.90
C PHE A 382 10.51 1.89 -2.71
N LYS A 383 9.86 0.72 -2.83
CA LYS A 383 8.57 0.59 -3.51
C LYS A 383 7.48 0.91 -2.50
N HIS A 384 7.19 2.20 -2.35
CA HIS A 384 6.19 2.64 -1.38
C HIS A 384 4.81 2.26 -1.89
N GLU A 385 4.10 1.45 -1.13
CA GLU A 385 2.65 1.33 -1.31
C GLU A 385 1.99 2.71 -1.15
N GLY A 386 2.25 3.34 0.00
CA GLY A 386 1.69 4.62 0.38
C GLY A 386 2.26 5.10 1.70
N ALA A 387 1.69 6.18 2.24
CA ALA A 387 2.02 6.67 3.56
C ALA A 387 0.80 7.31 4.20
N ASN A 388 0.33 6.71 5.30
CA ASN A 388 -0.67 7.32 6.17
C ASN A 388 -0.03 7.88 7.43
N VAL A 389 -0.62 8.97 7.93
CA VAL A 389 -0.02 9.78 8.99
C VAL A 389 -0.95 9.92 10.19
N ILE A 390 -0.33 9.98 11.37
CA ILE A 390 -0.99 10.34 12.63
C ILE A 390 -0.19 11.42 13.34
N VAL A 391 -0.88 12.35 13.99
CA VAL A 391 -0.24 13.30 14.92
C VAL A 391 -0.17 12.63 16.28
N ALA A 392 1.04 12.29 16.71
CA ALA A 392 1.29 11.71 18.01
C ALA A 392 0.90 12.66 19.15
N ARG A 393 0.79 12.13 20.37
CA ARG A 393 0.35 12.89 21.55
C ARG A 393 1.24 14.08 21.90
N ASP A 394 2.52 14.01 21.56
CA ASP A 394 3.49 15.07 21.75
C ASP A 394 3.50 16.11 20.60
N GLY A 395 2.68 15.90 19.58
CA GLY A 395 2.49 16.78 18.44
C GLY A 395 3.36 16.46 17.23
N HIS A 396 4.27 15.48 17.29
CA HIS A 396 5.03 15.06 16.10
C HIS A 396 4.13 14.32 15.12
N VAL A 397 4.42 14.47 13.83
CA VAL A 397 3.78 13.68 12.78
C VAL A 397 4.54 12.37 12.63
N VAL A 398 3.79 11.28 12.62
CA VAL A 398 4.31 9.93 12.41
C VAL A 398 3.70 9.39 11.13
N ALA A 399 4.52 8.89 10.23
CA ALA A 399 4.09 8.20 9.02
C ALA A 399 4.52 6.73 9.07
N TYR A 400 3.64 5.82 8.67
CA TYR A 400 3.94 4.40 8.53
C TYR A 400 3.88 4.01 7.06
N MET A 401 4.81 3.15 6.60
CA MET A 401 5.02 2.86 5.18
C MET A 401 5.39 1.39 4.97
N GLY A 402 4.70 0.72 4.04
CA GLY A 402 5.03 -0.60 3.51
C GLY A 402 5.97 -0.51 2.30
N ASP A 403 6.86 -1.50 2.17
CA ASP A 403 7.69 -1.71 0.98
C ASP A 403 7.20 -2.97 0.27
N ASP A 404 6.37 -2.81 -0.77
CA ASP A 404 5.69 -3.92 -1.41
C ASP A 404 6.63 -4.74 -2.31
N GLU A 405 7.39 -5.61 -1.66
CA GLU A 405 8.13 -6.66 -2.30
C GLU A 405 8.26 -7.84 -1.36
N ARG A 406 8.30 -9.05 -1.93
CA ARG A 406 8.49 -10.26 -1.12
C ARG A 406 9.76 -10.12 -0.29
N PHE A 407 9.61 -10.35 1.01
CA PHE A 407 10.68 -10.32 2.01
C PHE A 407 11.25 -8.92 2.30
N ASP A 408 10.66 -7.84 1.80
CA ASP A 408 11.03 -6.50 2.21
C ASP A 408 10.30 -6.08 3.49
N TYR A 409 10.30 -4.78 3.82
CA TYR A 409 10.28 -4.32 5.20
C TYR A 409 9.15 -3.34 5.48
N LEU A 410 8.83 -3.18 6.76
CA LEU A 410 7.93 -2.15 7.27
C LEU A 410 8.73 -0.99 7.86
N TYR A 411 8.34 0.25 7.54
CA TYR A 411 9.04 1.47 7.95
C TYR A 411 8.16 2.43 8.73
N LYS A 412 8.81 3.31 9.49
CA LYS A 412 8.20 4.40 10.26
C LYS A 412 9.04 5.66 10.16
N PHE A 413 8.40 6.80 9.97
CA PHE A 413 9.01 8.12 10.01
C PHE A 413 8.40 8.94 11.13
N VAL A 414 9.21 9.70 11.88
CA VAL A 414 8.77 10.66 12.90
C VAL A 414 9.36 12.03 12.57
N SER A 415 8.53 13.06 12.42
CA SER A 415 8.98 14.41 12.08
C SER A 415 9.83 15.03 13.20
N ASP A 416 10.74 15.95 12.84
CA ASP A 416 11.53 16.70 13.84
C ASP A 416 10.72 17.84 14.48
N ASN A 417 9.75 18.37 13.73
CA ASN A 417 8.90 19.48 14.16
C ASN A 417 7.49 18.98 14.48
N THR A 418 6.77 19.75 15.29
CA THR A 418 5.40 19.43 15.69
C THR A 418 4.37 20.09 14.77
N PHE A 419 3.22 19.44 14.64
CA PHE A 419 2.07 19.92 13.88
C PHE A 419 1.51 21.22 14.46
N MET A 420 1.36 22.23 13.61
CA MET A 420 0.67 23.47 13.96
C MET A 420 -0.83 23.35 13.65
N LYS A 421 -1.65 23.45 14.70
CA LYS A 421 -3.11 23.34 14.59
C LYS A 421 -3.74 24.52 13.85
N GLY A 422 -4.91 24.25 13.25
CA GLY A 422 -5.75 25.24 12.57
C GLY A 422 -5.32 25.53 11.13
N ASN A 423 -6.14 26.31 10.43
CA ASN A 423 -6.04 26.51 8.97
C ASN A 423 -5.44 27.87 8.60
N SER A 424 -4.65 28.49 9.48
CA SER A 424 -3.98 29.76 9.16
C SER A 424 -2.93 29.56 8.06
N TRP A 425 -2.64 30.60 7.28
CA TRP A 425 -1.57 30.54 6.28
C TRP A 425 -0.21 30.14 6.89
N ALA A 426 0.09 30.64 8.10
CA ALA A 426 1.32 30.30 8.81
C ALA A 426 1.35 28.81 9.21
N ALA A 427 0.24 28.29 9.74
CA ALA A 427 0.11 26.86 10.07
C ALA A 427 0.24 25.98 8.83
N ARG A 428 -0.44 26.32 7.72
CA ARG A 428 -0.31 25.59 6.45
C ARG A 428 1.14 25.58 5.96
N LYS A 429 1.77 26.75 5.89
CA LYS A 429 3.16 26.88 5.42
C LYS A 429 4.14 26.07 6.27
N HIS A 430 3.95 26.07 7.60
CA HIS A 430 4.74 25.25 8.50
C HIS A 430 4.49 23.75 8.28
N ASN A 431 3.23 23.33 8.25
CA ASN A 431 2.86 21.92 8.17
C ASN A 431 3.33 21.24 6.87
N LEU A 432 3.38 21.99 5.76
CA LEU A 432 3.96 21.54 4.48
C LEU A 432 5.45 21.18 4.55
N THR A 433 6.14 21.48 5.67
CA THR A 433 7.56 21.15 5.85
C THR A 433 7.79 19.97 6.80
N LEU A 434 6.74 19.43 7.43
CA LEU A 434 6.87 18.41 8.49
C LEU A 434 7.48 17.09 8.01
N LEU A 435 7.32 16.76 6.73
CA LEU A 435 7.86 15.56 6.11
C LEU A 435 9.26 15.78 5.50
N GLU A 436 9.81 16.99 5.59
CA GLU A 436 11.12 17.31 5.02
C GLU A 436 12.28 16.99 5.99
N SER A 437 12.02 16.84 7.29
CA SER A 437 13.04 16.50 8.29
C SER A 437 12.45 15.69 9.43
N GLY A 438 13.17 14.64 9.85
CA GLY A 438 12.72 13.71 10.86
C GLY A 438 13.67 12.54 11.01
N THR A 439 13.17 11.49 11.64
CA THR A 439 13.87 10.24 11.89
C THR A 439 13.16 9.08 11.20
N LEU A 440 13.88 8.34 10.36
CA LEU A 440 13.40 7.15 9.67
C LEU A 440 13.86 5.88 10.40
N TYR A 441 12.94 4.94 10.52
CA TYR A 441 13.10 3.67 11.21
C TYR A 441 12.63 2.51 10.33
N VAL A 442 13.14 1.31 10.62
CA VAL A 442 12.68 0.04 10.05
C VAL A 442 12.30 -0.94 11.15
N ALA A 443 11.27 -1.75 10.93
CA ALA A 443 10.74 -2.67 11.92
C ALA A 443 11.62 -3.91 12.12
N LYS A 444 11.70 -4.35 13.37
CA LYS A 444 12.16 -5.68 13.75
C LYS A 444 11.18 -6.31 14.73
N LEU A 445 10.63 -7.46 14.34
CA LEU A 445 9.63 -8.20 15.10
C LEU A 445 10.28 -9.41 15.79
N ASP A 446 10.02 -9.52 17.09
CA ASP A 446 10.30 -10.66 17.95
C ASP A 446 8.98 -11.44 18.18
N GLN A 447 9.04 -12.73 18.55
CA GLN A 447 7.90 -13.66 18.57
C GLN A 447 7.73 -14.30 19.96
N THR A 448 6.52 -14.75 20.30
CA THR A 448 6.23 -15.41 21.59
C THR A 448 6.25 -16.93 21.48
N SER A 449 5.83 -17.46 20.33
CA SER A 449 5.56 -18.89 20.12
C SER A 449 6.39 -19.48 18.97
N ALA A 450 7.60 -18.95 18.74
CA ALA A 450 8.46 -19.32 17.60
C ALA A 450 8.71 -20.83 17.43
N ALA A 451 8.76 -21.60 18.54
CA ALA A 451 8.99 -23.05 18.48
C ALA A 451 7.79 -23.85 17.94
N GLU A 452 6.60 -23.24 17.90
CA GLU A 452 5.36 -23.87 17.41
C GLU A 452 5.06 -23.56 15.94
N ILE A 453 5.82 -22.63 15.33
CA ILE A 453 5.59 -22.23 13.94
C ILE A 453 6.34 -23.16 12.98
N ASP A 454 5.57 -24.01 12.29
CA ASP A 454 6.05 -24.96 11.28
C ASP A 454 5.68 -24.55 9.84
N GLY A 455 5.03 -23.39 9.68
CA GLY A 455 4.54 -22.89 8.41
C GLY A 455 3.21 -23.48 7.93
N SER A 456 2.50 -24.24 8.78
CA SER A 456 1.14 -24.71 8.49
C SER A 456 0.06 -23.63 8.65
N GLY A 457 0.37 -22.51 9.29
CA GLY A 457 -0.62 -21.51 9.73
C GLY A 457 -1.47 -21.97 10.92
N LYS A 458 -1.09 -23.07 11.59
CA LYS A 458 -1.77 -23.51 12.81
C LYS A 458 -1.61 -22.45 13.90
N LEU A 459 -2.72 -22.08 14.55
CA LEU A 459 -2.72 -21.19 15.70
C LEU A 459 -1.86 -21.76 16.85
N PRO A 460 -0.95 -20.97 17.46
CA PRO A 460 -0.17 -21.41 18.60
C PRO A 460 -1.03 -21.77 19.82
N ALA A 461 -0.45 -22.52 20.76
CA ALA A 461 -1.16 -23.01 21.95
C ALA A 461 -1.61 -21.90 22.90
N ASP A 462 -0.99 -20.71 22.84
CA ASP A 462 -1.40 -19.52 23.60
C ASP A 462 -2.63 -18.80 22.98
N GLY A 463 -3.09 -19.27 21.82
CA GLY A 463 -4.31 -18.82 21.15
C GLY A 463 -4.15 -17.57 20.28
N ALA A 464 -2.93 -17.11 20.00
CA ALA A 464 -2.70 -15.94 19.16
C ALA A 464 -1.40 -16.03 18.36
N PHE A 465 -1.34 -15.35 17.21
CA PHE A 465 -0.08 -14.98 16.59
C PHE A 465 0.30 -13.60 17.11
N ASN A 466 1.35 -13.49 17.93
CA ASN A 466 1.71 -12.21 18.54
C ASN A 466 3.20 -12.08 18.90
N GLY A 467 3.58 -10.88 19.33
CA GLY A 467 4.94 -10.63 19.75
C GLY A 467 5.23 -9.21 20.19
N ARG A 468 6.53 -8.95 20.34
CA ARG A 468 7.09 -7.61 20.61
C ARG A 468 7.89 -7.17 19.41
N GLY A 469 8.14 -5.88 19.29
CA GLY A 469 9.00 -5.38 18.24
C GLY A 469 9.67 -4.08 18.64
N ARG A 470 10.62 -3.68 17.79
CA ARG A 470 11.37 -2.44 17.92
C ARG A 470 11.55 -1.77 16.56
N TRP A 471 11.61 -0.45 16.60
CA TRP A 471 11.95 0.40 15.47
C TRP A 471 13.46 0.65 15.50
N ILE A 472 14.18 0.13 14.50
CA ILE A 472 15.62 0.37 14.36
C ILE A 472 15.83 1.68 13.61
N LYS A 473 16.53 2.61 14.26
CA LYS A 473 16.85 3.92 13.69
C LYS A 473 17.81 3.79 12.51
N LEU A 474 17.44 4.34 11.36
CA LEU A 474 18.28 4.36 10.16
C LEU A 474 18.98 5.71 9.99
N VAL A 475 18.23 6.80 10.11
CA VAL A 475 18.72 8.17 9.90
C VAL A 475 17.86 9.16 10.70
N SER A 476 18.48 10.22 11.21
CA SER A 476 17.80 11.37 11.84
C SER A 476 18.38 12.66 11.27
N GLY A 477 17.58 13.40 10.50
CA GLY A 477 18.05 14.53 9.70
C GLY A 477 19.24 14.15 8.80
N ASN A 478 20.40 14.77 9.01
CA ASN A 478 21.63 14.49 8.25
C ASN A 478 22.55 13.46 8.93
N ARG A 479 22.14 12.83 10.03
CA ARG A 479 22.93 11.84 10.76
C ARG A 479 22.47 10.42 10.43
N SER A 480 23.38 9.63 9.86
CA SER A 480 23.19 8.19 9.69
C SER A 480 23.43 7.44 11.00
N PHE A 481 22.69 6.34 11.19
CA PHE A 481 22.88 5.35 12.25
C PHE A 481 23.27 3.97 11.68
N VAL A 482 23.57 3.91 10.38
CA VAL A 482 23.94 2.67 9.69
C VAL A 482 25.42 2.72 9.32
N ASP A 483 26.16 1.72 9.80
CA ASP A 483 27.61 1.66 9.65
C ASP A 483 28.03 1.68 8.17
N GLY A 484 28.97 2.59 7.87
CA GLY A 484 29.52 2.79 6.53
C GLY A 484 28.56 3.41 5.51
N MET A 485 27.48 4.07 5.96
CA MET A 485 26.56 4.81 5.09
C MET A 485 26.39 6.25 5.58
N THR A 486 26.41 7.21 4.67
CA THR A 486 25.98 8.59 4.96
C THR A 486 24.46 8.68 5.04
N ALA A 487 23.90 9.79 5.54
CA ALA A 487 22.44 9.97 5.56
C ALA A 487 21.83 9.93 4.14
N ALA A 488 22.52 10.53 3.15
CA ALA A 488 22.10 10.44 1.75
C ALA A 488 22.15 9.00 1.22
N ASP A 489 23.17 8.21 1.59
CA ASP A 489 23.22 6.79 1.21
C ASP A 489 22.06 6.00 1.84
N VAL A 490 21.76 6.23 3.12
CA VAL A 490 20.66 5.55 3.82
C VAL A 490 19.31 5.89 3.18
N LEU A 491 19.07 7.15 2.82
CA LEU A 491 17.79 7.56 2.22
C LEU A 491 17.64 7.16 0.76
N THR A 492 18.72 7.14 -0.04
CA THR A 492 18.64 6.68 -1.43
C THR A 492 18.66 5.15 -1.55
N PHE A 493 19.34 4.47 -0.63
CA PHE A 493 19.50 3.03 -0.61
C PHE A 493 18.89 2.41 0.67
N THR A 494 17.68 2.83 1.01
CA THR A 494 16.98 2.46 2.27
C THR A 494 16.84 0.95 2.45
N ARG A 495 16.51 0.21 1.39
CA ARG A 495 16.52 -1.26 1.40
C ARG A 495 17.86 -1.85 1.87
N LEU A 496 18.99 -1.37 1.36
CA LEU A 496 20.33 -1.83 1.78
C LEU A 496 20.66 -1.42 3.22
N ALA A 497 20.13 -0.28 3.69
CA ALA A 497 20.26 0.14 5.08
C ALA A 497 19.46 -0.80 6.01
N GLY A 498 18.23 -1.15 5.63
CA GLY A 498 17.39 -2.17 6.30
C GLY A 498 18.05 -3.55 6.32
N ASP A 499 18.66 -3.94 5.20
CA ASP A 499 19.49 -5.15 5.10
C ASP A 499 20.60 -5.12 6.17
N LYS A 500 21.42 -4.06 6.21
CA LYS A 500 22.54 -3.97 7.17
C LYS A 500 22.14 -4.03 8.64
N VAL A 501 20.97 -3.51 9.02
CA VAL A 501 20.55 -3.46 10.43
C VAL A 501 19.71 -4.67 10.86
N GLY A 502 19.48 -5.64 9.97
CA GLY A 502 18.80 -6.88 10.33
C GLY A 502 17.29 -6.73 10.51
N ALA A 503 16.63 -5.92 9.66
CA ALA A 503 15.18 -5.76 9.60
C ALA A 503 14.44 -7.09 9.31
N THR A 504 13.20 -7.23 9.79
CA THR A 504 12.41 -8.46 9.62
C THR A 504 11.80 -8.53 8.22
N LYS A 505 12.07 -9.63 7.50
CA LYS A 505 11.53 -9.90 6.16
C LYS A 505 10.05 -10.25 6.18
N MET A 506 9.21 -9.42 5.57
CA MET A 506 7.74 -9.53 5.62
C MET A 506 7.14 -10.12 4.34
N ASP A 507 5.90 -10.59 4.43
CA ASP A 507 5.12 -11.04 3.28
C ASP A 507 4.42 -9.86 2.56
N ARG A 508 5.18 -9.12 1.74
CA ARG A 508 4.70 -8.01 0.90
C ARG A 508 3.84 -6.99 1.69
N PRO A 509 4.47 -6.11 2.49
CA PRO A 509 3.77 -4.98 3.10
C PRO A 509 3.20 -4.04 2.04
N GLU A 510 1.89 -4.10 1.86
CA GLU A 510 1.11 -3.12 1.09
C GLU A 510 0.71 -1.99 2.06
N ASP A 511 -0.59 -1.70 2.21
CA ASP A 511 -1.01 -0.46 2.86
C ASP A 511 -0.88 -0.52 4.39
N VAL A 512 -0.61 0.64 4.99
CA VAL A 512 -0.40 0.80 6.42
C VAL A 512 -1.19 1.98 6.94
N GLU A 513 -2.20 1.70 7.78
CA GLU A 513 -3.15 2.71 8.24
C GLU A 513 -3.16 2.79 9.79
N PRO A 514 -2.77 3.94 10.39
CA PRO A 514 -2.99 4.20 11.80
C PRO A 514 -4.44 4.58 12.07
N SER A 515 -5.09 3.89 13.01
CA SER A 515 -6.41 4.31 13.51
C SER A 515 -6.29 5.62 14.28
N LEU A 516 -6.91 6.68 13.76
CA LEU A 516 -6.96 7.98 14.44
C LEU A 516 -7.78 7.95 15.76
N LEU A 517 -8.56 6.88 15.99
CA LEU A 517 -9.34 6.69 17.21
C LEU A 517 -8.55 5.96 18.31
N THR A 518 -7.87 4.87 17.95
CA THR A 518 -7.20 4.00 18.94
C THR A 518 -5.69 4.24 19.02
N GLY A 519 -5.09 4.83 17.98
CA GLY A 519 -3.64 4.98 17.82
C GLY A 519 -2.92 3.69 17.39
N LYS A 520 -3.64 2.57 17.24
CA LYS A 520 -3.12 1.30 16.72
C LYS A 520 -2.88 1.40 15.22
N VAL A 521 -1.95 0.61 14.70
CA VAL A 521 -1.58 0.60 13.28
C VAL A 521 -1.92 -0.75 12.66
N TYR A 522 -2.47 -0.74 11.45
CA TYR A 522 -2.84 -1.94 10.71
C TYR A 522 -2.07 -2.00 9.41
N VAL A 523 -1.49 -3.16 9.11
CA VAL A 523 -0.66 -3.40 7.93
C VAL A 523 -1.29 -4.55 7.16
N ALA A 524 -1.54 -4.33 5.87
CA ALA A 524 -1.87 -5.42 4.96
C ALA A 524 -0.59 -6.12 4.50
N LEU A 525 -0.57 -7.45 4.64
CA LEU A 525 0.49 -8.32 4.16
C LEU A 525 -0.13 -9.26 3.13
N THR A 526 -0.04 -8.88 1.85
CA THR A 526 -0.93 -9.40 0.81
C THR A 526 -0.70 -10.86 0.47
N ASN A 527 0.55 -11.30 0.32
CA ASN A 527 0.94 -12.70 0.09
C ASN A 527 2.46 -12.84 -0.07
N ASN A 528 2.95 -14.07 0.03
CA ASN A 528 4.31 -14.43 -0.34
C ASN A 528 4.41 -15.94 -0.65
N THR A 529 4.23 -16.30 -1.92
CA THR A 529 4.32 -17.71 -2.34
C THR A 529 5.75 -18.28 -2.29
N ASP A 530 6.77 -17.46 -2.02
CA ASP A 530 8.16 -17.92 -1.83
C ASP A 530 8.52 -18.21 -0.37
N ARG A 531 7.67 -17.83 0.57
CA ARG A 531 7.84 -18.13 2.01
C ARG A 531 8.04 -19.63 2.23
N GLY A 532 9.09 -20.01 2.94
CA GLY A 532 9.40 -21.41 3.24
C GLY A 532 10.02 -22.22 2.09
N LYS A 533 10.19 -21.65 0.89
CA LYS A 533 10.93 -22.33 -0.18
C LYS A 533 12.42 -22.46 0.17
N ALA A 534 13.08 -23.46 -0.41
CA ALA A 534 14.51 -23.66 -0.23
C ALA A 534 15.31 -22.39 -0.60
N GLY A 535 16.21 -21.97 0.29
CA GLY A 535 17.00 -20.74 0.12
C GLY A 535 16.23 -19.43 0.32
N ARG A 536 14.97 -19.50 0.79
CA ARG A 536 14.15 -18.34 1.16
C ARG A 536 13.88 -18.34 2.66
N ALA A 537 13.40 -17.22 3.19
CA ALA A 537 13.04 -17.12 4.59
C ALA A 537 11.93 -18.14 4.93
N ALA A 538 12.07 -18.84 6.05
CA ALA A 538 11.04 -19.77 6.54
C ALA A 538 9.81 -19.02 7.08
N ALA A 539 8.79 -19.73 7.55
CA ALA A 539 7.53 -19.18 8.05
C ALA A 539 7.55 -18.96 9.57
N ASP A 540 7.33 -17.72 10.01
CA ASP A 540 7.44 -17.26 11.40
C ASP A 540 6.08 -16.81 11.91
N GLU A 541 5.96 -16.48 13.18
CA GLU A 541 4.68 -16.13 13.77
C GLU A 541 4.00 -14.91 13.11
N ALA A 542 4.77 -13.95 12.57
CA ALA A 542 4.22 -12.81 11.82
C ALA A 542 3.88 -13.16 10.35
N ASN A 543 4.49 -14.21 9.81
CA ASN A 543 4.32 -14.74 8.46
C ASN A 543 4.12 -16.27 8.51
N PRO A 544 3.00 -16.76 9.10
CA PRO A 544 2.92 -18.11 9.69
C PRO A 544 2.70 -19.25 8.69
N ARG A 545 2.74 -18.97 7.38
CA ARG A 545 2.42 -19.94 6.34
C ARG A 545 3.52 -20.06 5.30
N ASN A 546 3.92 -21.30 5.01
CA ASN A 546 4.69 -21.61 3.82
C ASN A 546 3.84 -21.38 2.57
N ALA A 547 4.48 -20.92 1.49
CA ALA A 547 3.83 -20.61 0.22
C ALA A 547 2.54 -19.79 0.38
N ASN A 548 2.58 -18.78 1.25
CA ASN A 548 1.45 -17.95 1.61
C ASN A 548 0.83 -17.30 0.37
N LYS A 549 -0.38 -17.73 0.00
CA LYS A 549 -1.13 -17.25 -1.17
C LYS A 549 -2.30 -16.33 -0.82
N HIS A 550 -2.56 -16.13 0.46
CA HIS A 550 -3.77 -15.44 0.94
C HIS A 550 -3.50 -14.18 1.74
N GLY A 551 -2.33 -14.05 2.38
CA GLY A 551 -2.01 -12.88 3.17
C GLY A 551 -2.66 -12.83 4.55
N GLN A 552 -2.40 -11.73 5.26
CA GLN A 552 -2.83 -11.50 6.64
C GLN A 552 -2.89 -9.99 6.93
N ILE A 553 -3.59 -9.62 8.00
CA ILE A 553 -3.55 -8.27 8.57
C ILE A 553 -2.73 -8.33 9.85
N LEU A 554 -1.72 -7.47 9.96
CA LEU A 554 -0.92 -7.27 11.16
C LEU A 554 -1.39 -6.02 11.91
N GLU A 555 -1.57 -6.12 13.22
CA GLU A 555 -1.88 -5.00 14.12
C GLU A 555 -0.65 -4.67 14.96
N LEU A 556 -0.28 -3.39 15.06
CA LEU A 556 0.75 -2.87 15.95
C LEU A 556 0.14 -1.97 17.03
N VAL A 557 0.65 -2.11 18.25
CA VAL A 557 0.34 -1.25 19.39
C VAL A 557 1.63 -0.68 19.94
N GLU A 558 1.86 0.60 19.68
CA GLU A 558 3.04 1.32 20.18
C GLU A 558 3.01 1.42 21.70
N ASP A 559 4.16 1.26 22.35
CA ASP A 559 4.23 1.28 23.80
C ASP A 559 3.68 2.59 24.38
N ARG A 560 2.92 2.46 25.47
CA ARG A 560 2.23 3.58 26.14
C ARG A 560 1.18 4.30 25.27
N GLY A 561 0.83 3.73 24.11
CA GLY A 561 -0.04 4.37 23.13
C GLY A 561 0.59 5.66 22.57
N ASP A 562 1.90 5.64 22.37
CA ASP A 562 2.70 6.76 21.88
C ASP A 562 3.32 6.40 20.54
N ASN A 563 2.78 6.97 19.45
CA ASN A 563 3.26 6.70 18.10
C ASN A 563 4.69 7.18 17.84
N THR A 564 5.36 7.88 18.77
CA THR A 564 6.81 8.16 18.67
C THR A 564 7.70 7.09 19.30
N SER A 565 7.11 6.09 19.97
CA SER A 565 7.84 5.01 20.64
C SER A 565 8.77 4.26 19.68
N GLU A 566 9.90 3.77 20.19
CA GLU A 566 10.83 2.91 19.45
C GLU A 566 10.54 1.41 19.70
N THR A 567 9.49 1.08 20.46
CA THR A 567 9.07 -0.28 20.80
C THR A 567 7.55 -0.44 20.79
N PHE A 568 7.10 -1.64 20.41
CA PHE A 568 5.68 -1.96 20.22
C PHE A 568 5.37 -3.42 20.55
N ALA A 569 4.08 -3.72 20.73
CA ALA A 569 3.52 -5.07 20.63
C ALA A 569 2.86 -5.25 19.25
N TRP A 570 2.78 -6.49 18.78
CA TRP A 570 2.10 -6.81 17.53
C TRP A 570 1.27 -8.08 17.63
N SER A 571 0.26 -8.22 16.77
CA SER A 571 -0.56 -9.45 16.62
C SER A 571 -1.13 -9.58 15.21
N LEU A 572 -1.57 -10.79 14.82
CA LEU A 572 -2.35 -10.99 13.58
C LEU A 572 -3.85 -11.14 13.90
N PRO A 573 -4.67 -10.07 13.79
CA PRO A 573 -6.13 -10.19 13.91
C PRO A 573 -6.76 -11.06 12.83
N ILE A 574 -6.20 -11.08 11.62
CA ILE A 574 -6.74 -11.83 10.49
C ILE A 574 -5.61 -12.56 9.77
N VAL A 575 -5.74 -13.87 9.62
CA VAL A 575 -4.97 -14.69 8.69
C VAL A 575 -5.94 -15.16 7.61
N CYS A 576 -5.82 -14.57 6.43
CA CYS A 576 -6.80 -14.66 5.34
C CYS A 576 -6.86 -16.04 4.70
N GLY A 577 -7.97 -16.37 4.05
CA GLY A 577 -8.20 -17.60 3.30
C GLY A 577 -9.67 -18.00 3.35
N ASP A 578 -9.93 -19.27 3.01
CA ASP A 578 -11.23 -19.90 3.24
C ASP A 578 -11.44 -20.11 4.76
N PRO A 579 -12.52 -19.59 5.38
CA PRO A 579 -12.78 -19.76 6.81
C PRO A 579 -12.94 -21.22 7.24
N THR A 580 -13.21 -22.14 6.32
CA THR A 580 -13.25 -23.58 6.61
C THR A 580 -11.87 -24.21 6.75
N ASP A 581 -10.82 -23.54 6.26
CA ASP A 581 -9.43 -24.00 6.39
C ASP A 581 -8.91 -23.75 7.82
N ALA A 582 -8.22 -24.75 8.38
CA ALA A 582 -7.65 -24.69 9.72
C ALA A 582 -6.54 -23.62 9.86
N SER A 583 -5.88 -23.26 8.76
CA SER A 583 -4.78 -22.29 8.70
C SER A 583 -5.22 -20.82 8.72
N THR A 584 -6.53 -20.55 8.71
CA THR A 584 -7.06 -19.18 8.83
C THR A 584 -7.31 -18.79 10.29
N PHE A 585 -7.40 -17.50 10.56
CA PHE A 585 -7.69 -16.98 11.90
C PHE A 585 -8.39 -15.62 11.79
N PHE A 586 -9.36 -15.35 12.65
CA PHE A 586 -10.18 -14.14 12.63
C PHE A 586 -10.40 -13.62 14.05
N ALA A 587 -9.30 -13.38 14.77
CA ALA A 587 -9.29 -12.92 16.16
C ALA A 587 -10.15 -13.77 17.13
N GLY A 588 -10.29 -15.06 16.85
CA GLY A 588 -11.12 -15.98 17.63
C GLY A 588 -12.63 -15.92 17.35
N TYR A 589 -13.07 -15.12 16.38
CA TYR A 589 -14.47 -15.07 15.98
C TYR A 589 -14.94 -16.38 15.33
N ASP A 590 -16.24 -16.63 15.38
CA ASP A 590 -16.87 -17.81 14.78
C ASP A 590 -16.71 -17.80 13.24
N LYS A 591 -15.83 -18.66 12.73
CA LYS A 591 -15.50 -18.77 11.31
C LYS A 591 -16.70 -19.11 10.42
N THR A 592 -17.79 -19.64 10.97
CA THR A 592 -19.01 -19.91 10.19
C THR A 592 -19.79 -18.65 9.81
N LYS A 593 -19.41 -17.49 10.39
CA LYS A 593 -20.07 -16.20 10.22
C LYS A 593 -19.21 -15.17 9.49
N VAL A 594 -17.97 -15.51 9.13
CA VAL A 594 -17.05 -14.58 8.46
C VAL A 594 -17.00 -14.83 6.96
N SER A 595 -16.78 -13.78 6.18
CA SER A 595 -16.57 -13.89 4.74
C SER A 595 -15.17 -14.44 4.42
N PRO A 596 -15.03 -15.26 3.36
CA PRO A 596 -13.72 -15.64 2.83
C PRO A 596 -13.01 -14.42 2.22
N ILE A 597 -11.70 -14.31 2.45
CA ILE A 597 -10.87 -13.17 2.00
C ILE A 597 -9.50 -13.68 1.55
N SER A 598 -8.88 -13.04 0.57
CA SER A 598 -7.52 -13.33 0.10
C SER A 598 -6.87 -12.04 -0.36
N CYS A 599 -5.55 -11.96 -0.24
CA CYS A 599 -4.71 -10.84 -0.66
C CYS A 599 -5.27 -9.47 -0.23
N PRO A 600 -5.34 -9.23 1.09
CA PRO A 600 -5.67 -7.90 1.57
C PRO A 600 -4.60 -6.93 1.09
N ASP A 601 -5.04 -5.78 0.62
CA ASP A 601 -4.19 -4.75 0.03
C ASP A 601 -4.41 -3.42 0.77
N ASN A 602 -5.31 -2.55 0.28
CA ASN A 602 -5.50 -1.26 0.94
C ASN A 602 -6.38 -1.36 2.20
N VAL A 603 -6.11 -0.49 3.18
CA VAL A 603 -6.85 -0.45 4.45
C VAL A 603 -7.25 0.97 4.84
N ALA A 604 -8.49 1.14 5.31
CA ALA A 604 -9.01 2.43 5.75
C ALA A 604 -9.92 2.30 6.97
N PHE A 605 -10.06 3.39 7.74
CA PHE A 605 -11.03 3.45 8.84
C PHE A 605 -12.27 4.27 8.48
N ASP A 606 -13.43 3.79 8.90
CA ASP A 606 -14.62 4.66 8.99
C ASP A 606 -14.61 5.52 10.26
N ALA A 607 -15.53 6.49 10.34
CA ALA A 607 -15.62 7.41 11.47
C ALA A 607 -15.99 6.73 12.81
N THR A 608 -16.35 5.45 12.80
CA THR A 608 -16.69 4.67 14.01
C THR A 608 -15.58 3.70 14.43
N GLY A 609 -14.51 3.59 13.64
CA GLY A 609 -13.35 2.76 13.92
C GLY A 609 -13.42 1.33 13.39
N ASN A 610 -14.32 1.02 12.44
CA ASN A 610 -14.22 -0.25 11.72
C ASN A 610 -13.12 -0.16 10.66
N LEU A 611 -12.40 -1.26 10.47
CA LEU A 611 -11.40 -1.42 9.44
C LEU A 611 -12.07 -1.93 8.16
N TRP A 612 -11.88 -1.17 7.08
CA TRP A 612 -12.28 -1.51 5.73
C TRP A 612 -11.05 -2.00 4.97
N ILE A 613 -11.17 -3.14 4.29
CA ILE A 613 -10.07 -3.88 3.70
C ILE A 613 -10.42 -4.16 2.24
N SER A 614 -9.65 -3.60 1.33
CA SER A 614 -9.72 -3.94 -0.09
C SER A 614 -8.89 -5.19 -0.39
N THR A 615 -9.24 -5.89 -1.47
CA THR A 615 -8.48 -7.07 -1.92
C THR A 615 -7.99 -6.94 -3.35
N ASP A 616 -6.90 -7.65 -3.58
CA ASP A 616 -6.16 -7.60 -4.81
C ASP A 616 -5.50 -8.93 -5.16
N GLY A 617 -6.20 -9.65 -6.02
CA GLY A 617 -5.84 -10.99 -6.42
C GLY A 617 -6.50 -11.98 -5.50
N ASN A 618 -7.34 -12.83 -6.08
CA ASN A 618 -8.12 -13.75 -5.29
C ASN A 618 -7.70 -15.20 -5.54
N ALA A 619 -6.84 -15.73 -4.66
CA ALA A 619 -6.46 -17.15 -4.69
C ALA A 619 -7.62 -18.11 -4.37
N LEU A 620 -8.80 -17.59 -4.00
CA LEU A 620 -10.05 -18.33 -3.81
C LEU A 620 -10.92 -18.32 -5.08
N GLY A 621 -10.53 -17.55 -6.10
CA GLY A 621 -11.11 -17.60 -7.44
C GLY A 621 -12.43 -16.87 -7.59
N SER A 622 -12.73 -15.85 -6.78
CA SER A 622 -13.83 -14.89 -6.99
C SER A 622 -13.30 -13.52 -7.39
N ASN A 623 -14.17 -12.60 -7.79
CA ASN A 623 -13.79 -11.20 -7.96
C ASN A 623 -13.27 -10.61 -6.63
N ASP A 624 -12.41 -9.60 -6.76
CA ASP A 624 -11.97 -8.80 -5.64
C ASP A 624 -13.09 -7.93 -5.08
N GLY A 625 -12.88 -7.39 -3.88
CA GLY A 625 -13.91 -6.62 -3.20
C GLY A 625 -13.42 -5.81 -2.02
N LEU A 626 -14.40 -5.18 -1.37
CA LEU A 626 -14.21 -4.44 -0.11
C LEU A 626 -14.86 -5.21 1.02
N PHE A 627 -14.15 -5.35 2.12
CA PHE A 627 -14.58 -6.02 3.34
C PHE A 627 -14.55 -5.04 4.49
N ALA A 628 -15.33 -5.32 5.54
CA ALA A 628 -15.32 -4.52 6.76
C ALA A 628 -15.33 -5.42 7.99
N THR A 629 -14.67 -4.98 9.06
CA THR A 629 -14.65 -5.66 10.35
C THR A 629 -14.45 -4.65 11.48
N ALA A 630 -15.03 -4.91 12.65
CA ALA A 630 -14.64 -4.19 13.84
C ALA A 630 -13.23 -4.63 14.28
N VAL A 631 -12.45 -3.71 14.82
CA VAL A 631 -11.12 -4.01 15.39
C VAL A 631 -11.10 -3.97 16.92
N GLU A 632 -12.20 -3.62 17.56
CA GLU A 632 -12.33 -3.63 19.02
C GLU A 632 -13.64 -4.31 19.43
N GLY A 633 -13.70 -4.78 20.67
CA GLY A 633 -14.93 -5.29 21.26
C GLY A 633 -15.38 -6.67 20.72
N PRO A 634 -16.64 -7.06 20.96
CA PRO A 634 -17.13 -8.42 20.72
C PRO A 634 -17.25 -8.78 19.23
N GLU A 635 -17.33 -7.79 18.34
CA GLU A 635 -17.39 -7.98 16.89
C GLU A 635 -15.99 -8.05 16.25
N ARG A 636 -14.91 -8.01 17.05
CA ARG A 636 -13.54 -8.09 16.54
C ARG A 636 -13.34 -9.37 15.75
N GLY A 637 -12.95 -9.22 14.48
CA GLY A 637 -12.74 -10.36 13.57
C GLY A 637 -14.01 -10.82 12.84
N HIS A 638 -15.18 -10.23 13.08
CA HIS A 638 -16.39 -10.47 12.30
C HIS A 638 -16.29 -9.83 10.91
N LEU A 639 -15.47 -10.43 10.05
CA LEU A 639 -15.19 -9.94 8.71
C LEU A 639 -16.37 -10.18 7.77
N LYS A 640 -16.82 -9.13 7.09
CA LYS A 640 -17.99 -9.16 6.21
C LYS A 640 -17.67 -8.52 4.87
N GLN A 641 -17.92 -9.26 3.79
CA GLN A 641 -17.78 -8.75 2.43
C GLN A 641 -18.89 -7.75 2.11
N PHE A 642 -18.51 -6.51 1.80
CA PHE A 642 -19.42 -5.41 1.52
C PHE A 642 -19.72 -5.29 0.04
N LEU A 643 -18.71 -5.18 -0.82
CA LEU A 643 -18.90 -5.11 -2.29
C LEU A 643 -17.89 -6.00 -3.04
N THR A 644 -18.21 -6.30 -4.30
CA THR A 644 -17.26 -6.88 -5.28
C THR A 644 -17.14 -5.97 -6.49
N VAL A 645 -15.97 -5.94 -7.11
CA VAL A 645 -15.72 -5.24 -8.37
C VAL A 645 -15.93 -6.16 -9.59
N PRO A 646 -15.97 -5.61 -10.82
CA PRO A 646 -16.14 -6.39 -12.06
C PRO A 646 -15.03 -7.42 -12.31
N LEU A 647 -15.26 -8.25 -13.33
CA LEU A 647 -14.35 -9.35 -13.65
C LEU A 647 -12.96 -8.83 -14.03
N GLY A 648 -11.92 -9.42 -13.43
CA GLY A 648 -10.52 -9.07 -13.71
C GLY A 648 -10.08 -7.70 -13.18
N ALA A 649 -10.94 -6.99 -12.45
CA ALA A 649 -10.56 -5.81 -11.69
C ALA A 649 -10.05 -6.18 -10.29
N GLU A 650 -9.23 -5.32 -9.70
CA GLU A 650 -9.00 -5.28 -8.26
C GLU A 650 -9.78 -4.10 -7.64
N THR A 651 -9.95 -4.13 -6.31
CA THR A 651 -10.57 -3.03 -5.56
C THR A 651 -9.46 -2.24 -4.89
N CYS A 652 -9.35 -0.93 -5.13
CA CYS A 652 -8.30 -0.11 -4.50
C CYS A 652 -8.88 1.09 -3.76
N GLY A 653 -8.03 1.73 -2.95
CA GLY A 653 -8.23 3.06 -2.37
C GLY A 653 -9.60 3.25 -1.70
N PRO A 654 -9.98 2.45 -0.69
CA PRO A 654 -11.24 2.65 0.00
C PRO A 654 -11.22 3.98 0.75
N PHE A 655 -12.21 4.84 0.52
CA PHE A 655 -12.36 6.09 1.25
C PHE A 655 -13.77 6.24 1.79
N ILE A 656 -13.90 6.33 3.11
CA ILE A 656 -15.19 6.52 3.79
C ILE A 656 -15.31 7.99 4.18
N THR A 657 -16.41 8.65 3.79
CA THR A 657 -16.62 10.05 4.17
C THR A 657 -16.82 10.18 5.68
N GLY A 658 -16.35 11.28 6.28
CA GLY A 658 -16.43 11.46 7.75
C GLY A 658 -17.86 11.53 8.32
N ASP A 659 -18.88 11.69 7.48
CA ASP A 659 -20.30 11.56 7.85
C ASP A 659 -20.85 10.11 7.71
N ASN A 660 -19.98 9.18 7.30
CA ASN A 660 -20.27 7.80 6.91
C ASN A 660 -21.38 7.65 5.86
N ARG A 661 -21.74 8.68 5.07
CA ARG A 661 -22.84 8.57 4.09
C ARG A 661 -22.41 8.00 2.74
N SER A 662 -21.11 7.89 2.50
CA SER A 662 -20.54 7.41 1.25
C SER A 662 -19.27 6.61 1.50
N VAL A 663 -19.10 5.53 0.75
CA VAL A 663 -17.81 4.85 0.58
C VAL A 663 -17.41 4.93 -0.89
N PHE A 664 -16.17 5.32 -1.15
CA PHE A 664 -15.57 5.33 -2.46
C PHE A 664 -14.60 4.17 -2.59
N VAL A 665 -14.52 3.59 -3.78
CA VAL A 665 -13.48 2.65 -4.17
C VAL A 665 -13.02 2.96 -5.59
N ALA A 666 -11.75 2.70 -5.86
CA ALA A 666 -11.22 2.59 -7.20
C ALA A 666 -11.49 1.18 -7.74
N VAL A 667 -12.11 1.09 -8.91
CA VAL A 667 -12.14 -0.13 -9.73
C VAL A 667 -10.96 -0.03 -10.69
N GLN A 668 -9.89 -0.77 -10.40
CA GLN A 668 -8.66 -0.74 -11.20
C GLN A 668 -8.68 -1.88 -12.23
N HIS A 669 -8.16 -1.61 -13.44
CA HIS A 669 -7.97 -2.57 -14.55
C HIS A 669 -9.06 -3.63 -14.80
N PRO A 670 -10.35 -3.27 -14.92
CA PRO A 670 -11.38 -4.24 -15.28
C PRO A 670 -11.00 -5.01 -16.56
N GLY A 671 -11.18 -6.33 -16.55
CA GLY A 671 -10.88 -7.18 -17.69
C GLY A 671 -9.41 -7.49 -17.92
N GLU A 672 -8.51 -7.24 -16.96
CA GLU A 672 -7.09 -7.60 -17.05
C GLU A 672 -6.89 -9.12 -16.96
N ILE A 673 -7.18 -9.80 -18.06
CA ILE A 673 -7.14 -11.25 -18.21
C ILE A 673 -6.38 -11.56 -19.49
N THR A 674 -5.45 -12.51 -19.43
CA THR A 674 -4.58 -12.87 -20.55
C THR A 674 -5.37 -13.14 -21.83
N GLY A 675 -5.05 -12.37 -22.87
CA GLY A 675 -5.69 -12.46 -24.18
C GLY A 675 -6.85 -11.49 -24.39
N ALA A 676 -7.21 -10.70 -23.38
CA ALA A 676 -8.10 -9.56 -23.54
C ALA A 676 -7.42 -8.45 -24.36
N SER A 677 -8.22 -7.72 -25.14
CA SER A 677 -7.81 -6.51 -25.86
C SER A 677 -9.00 -5.56 -25.98
N VAL A 678 -8.80 -4.37 -26.55
CA VAL A 678 -9.92 -3.46 -26.88
C VAL A 678 -10.98 -4.14 -27.77
N GLU A 679 -10.56 -4.96 -28.73
CA GLU A 679 -11.46 -5.65 -29.68
C GLU A 679 -12.09 -6.93 -29.12
N ASN A 680 -11.44 -7.54 -28.13
CA ASN A 680 -11.91 -8.76 -27.46
C ASN A 680 -11.84 -8.57 -25.94
N PRO A 681 -12.68 -7.69 -25.37
CA PRO A 681 -12.63 -7.36 -23.96
C PRO A 681 -13.09 -8.54 -23.10
N ALA A 682 -12.39 -8.80 -21.99
CA ALA A 682 -12.87 -9.74 -20.98
C ALA A 682 -13.90 -9.09 -20.03
N SER A 683 -13.86 -7.77 -19.87
CA SER A 683 -14.85 -6.95 -19.16
C SER A 683 -15.33 -5.83 -20.07
N ASN A 684 -16.63 -5.56 -20.06
CA ASN A 684 -17.22 -4.40 -20.72
C ASN A 684 -17.63 -3.31 -19.74
N TRP A 685 -17.29 -3.43 -18.46
CA TRP A 685 -17.57 -2.42 -17.45
C TRP A 685 -16.77 -1.13 -17.71
N PRO A 686 -17.36 0.07 -17.52
CA PRO A 686 -18.71 0.33 -16.99
C PRO A 686 -19.79 0.55 -18.05
N ASP A 687 -19.43 0.86 -19.31
CA ASP A 687 -20.37 1.41 -20.30
C ASP A 687 -20.95 0.34 -21.26
N GLY A 688 -20.46 -0.90 -21.21
CA GLY A 688 -20.89 -2.00 -22.06
C GLY A 688 -20.18 -2.09 -23.42
N ASP A 689 -19.10 -1.33 -23.63
CA ASP A 689 -18.34 -1.28 -24.88
C ASP A 689 -16.94 -1.93 -24.76
N TYR A 690 -16.11 -1.43 -23.85
CA TYR A 690 -14.78 -1.94 -23.51
C TYR A 690 -14.43 -1.52 -22.09
N ALA A 691 -13.39 -2.13 -21.52
CA ALA A 691 -13.03 -1.92 -20.14
C ALA A 691 -12.49 -0.50 -19.90
N LYS A 692 -13.01 0.18 -18.87
CA LYS A 692 -12.49 1.48 -18.42
C LYS A 692 -12.37 1.46 -16.89
N PRO A 693 -11.18 1.59 -16.30
CA PRO A 693 -11.06 1.75 -14.85
C PRO A 693 -11.75 3.06 -14.41
N GLY A 694 -12.34 3.07 -13.22
CA GLY A 694 -13.00 4.26 -12.68
C GLY A 694 -13.21 4.23 -11.18
N VAL A 695 -13.55 5.38 -10.61
CA VAL A 695 -13.92 5.54 -9.20
C VAL A 695 -15.42 5.38 -9.06
N VAL A 696 -15.84 4.53 -8.11
CA VAL A 696 -17.24 4.30 -7.76
C VAL A 696 -17.51 4.83 -6.37
N VAL A 697 -18.71 5.37 -6.17
CA VAL A 697 -19.25 5.69 -4.85
C VAL A 697 -20.45 4.81 -4.55
N THR A 698 -20.55 4.31 -3.33
CA THR A 698 -21.64 3.51 -2.81
C THR A 698 -22.26 4.18 -1.58
N TRP A 699 -23.59 4.14 -1.47
CA TRP A 699 -24.34 4.76 -0.37
C TRP A 699 -25.60 3.97 -0.03
N ARG A 700 -26.18 4.24 1.14
CA ARG A 700 -27.49 3.68 1.53
C ARG A 700 -28.66 4.44 0.90
N LEU A 701 -29.64 3.71 0.41
CA LEU A 701 -30.85 4.27 -0.20
C LEU A 701 -31.72 5.09 0.78
N ASP A 702 -31.66 4.77 2.07
CA ASP A 702 -32.36 5.52 3.13
C ASP A 702 -31.58 6.73 3.67
N GLY A 703 -30.38 6.97 3.13
CA GLY A 703 -29.51 8.08 3.53
C GLY A 703 -28.77 7.88 4.86
N GLY A 704 -28.91 6.72 5.49
CA GLY A 704 -28.21 6.33 6.71
C GLY A 704 -26.70 6.08 6.50
N PRO A 705 -25.95 5.77 7.59
CA PRO A 705 -24.52 5.53 7.51
C PRO A 705 -24.20 4.19 6.82
N VAL A 706 -23.24 4.20 5.90
CA VAL A 706 -22.64 3.01 5.31
C VAL A 706 -22.05 2.11 6.40
N GLY A 707 -22.16 0.80 6.22
CA GLY A 707 -21.78 -0.20 7.22
C GLY A 707 -22.92 -0.56 8.18
N SER A 708 -23.97 0.28 8.30
CA SER A 708 -25.23 -0.12 8.96
C SER A 708 -26.13 -0.96 8.06
#